data_AF-A0A7C3RK85-F1
#
_entry.id   AF-A0A7C3RK85-F1
#
_cell.length_a   1.000
_cell.length_b   1.000
_cell.length_c   1.000
_cell.angle_alpha   90.00
_cell.angle_beta   90.00
_cell.angle_gamma   90.00
#
_symmetry.space_group_name_H-M   'P 1'
#
loop_
_entity.id
_entity.type
_entity.pdbx_description
1 polymer ?
#
loop_
_entity_poly.entity_id
_entity_poly.type
_entity_poly.pdbx_seq_one_letter_code
_entity_poly.pdbx_strand_id
1 'polypeptide(L)'
;MKKKILLFLSFILSFEFSLVSKNVLILYDGERGKSEAFKSSMFIYYLLDHFSIDSKEILNVRDYRGGGISGKDLIFVVFEEGFPEFDEKFISDLLDFKGGIVWINMHIERFLEKREFDIEFQGFKYGKDWKVFYKGEDFPKEERGMNLIRIKNKDKVEIISYALDEERKSFPYVIKTKNLWYFADSPFSYANEGGRFLILADILHDILNEPHPESHLALVRIEDVNPEDEPSHLKKIANFLSKEGIPFQISLIPFFKDPDNQYERTLSENPELSDAIKFAVKKGGTIVLHGSTHQWRGVTGDDYEFWDDIAGKPIPNESPDWIDQRLKDAIEECAKNGIYPLSWETPHYSASKNAYRTISKYFNSFNDRIMSAEISGTQQIFPYSANIKDLGILLIPENLGYVDFQKPEPEKIIESARNMLVVRDGIASFFFHPFVPIKNLKKIVKEMKKMGWKFISIRDFPCELRTEFFWVTSKGGEGRINSRNQYIHEILMDRSGKILMEKFSSSRHNGIFTKRMGIPKGGLYVLEGLDTLPERRKSFKDLISEKIFPKKEVKEILKIPEILIIRKDRAKGEEKFDQESFESVFKIFGFRPKLISREKVIKTNLRDFTILCVPYPSAKEMEKEEINSLIDFVEGGGILITDGKTPLSESLGIRYEGIKKEVKEVKELSIPVPNLYWNPPVFLESFKADEGIVLSKDAWSEQPLALIKPLKKGKILYFGAIFDPFTPYGISRFPYFPFYLKNSLGVPFNAKRNQLEFYFDPGLRQNVSLEKLVRRWKASGVKIVYLATWHFYRTYKFDYKYFIDLCHNFGISVYAWFEFPQVTPLFWDENPQWREKTATGADALCHWRLQMNLYNPSCREAV
;
A
#
# COMPACT_ATOMS: atom_id res chain seq x y z
N MET A 1 -31.43 -68.07 -8.03
CA MET A 1 -31.74 -67.99 -9.47
C MET A 1 -31.96 -66.52 -9.84
N LYS A 2 -31.11 -65.98 -10.75
CA LYS A 2 -31.29 -64.78 -11.59
C LYS A 2 -31.57 -63.39 -10.98
N LYS A 3 -30.52 -62.53 -11.09
CA LYS A 3 -30.48 -61.14 -11.58
C LYS A 3 -31.80 -60.33 -11.58
N LYS A 4 -31.82 -59.23 -10.82
CA LYS A 4 -32.53 -57.99 -11.20
C LYS A 4 -31.51 -56.87 -11.32
N ILE A 5 -31.28 -56.46 -12.56
CA ILE A 5 -30.56 -55.27 -12.98
C ILE A 5 -31.50 -54.09 -12.71
N LEU A 6 -31.08 -53.13 -11.89
CA LEU A 6 -31.75 -51.85 -11.75
C LEU A 6 -30.96 -50.84 -12.59
N LEU A 7 -31.44 -50.57 -13.81
CA LEU A 7 -31.01 -49.44 -14.62
C LEU A 7 -31.51 -48.16 -13.94
N PHE A 8 -30.61 -47.40 -13.32
CA PHE A 8 -30.85 -46.00 -13.01
C PHE A 8 -30.41 -45.21 -14.26
N LEU A 9 -31.38 -44.80 -15.08
CA LEU A 9 -31.15 -43.81 -16.13
C LEU A 9 -30.79 -42.49 -15.45
N SER A 10 -29.54 -42.06 -15.56
CA SER A 10 -29.17 -40.67 -15.34
C SER A 10 -29.77 -39.84 -16.47
N PHE A 11 -30.82 -39.07 -16.17
CA PHE A 11 -31.22 -37.95 -17.00
C PHE A 11 -30.13 -36.87 -16.89
N ILE A 12 -29.11 -36.96 -17.75
CA ILE A 12 -28.26 -35.83 -18.08
C ILE A 12 -29.07 -35.01 -19.08
N LEU A 13 -29.83 -34.04 -18.56
CA LEU A 13 -30.30 -32.91 -19.36
C LEU A 13 -29.07 -32.02 -19.57
N SER A 14 -28.29 -32.35 -20.60
CA SER A 14 -27.36 -31.42 -21.22
C SER A 14 -28.20 -30.35 -21.91
N PHE A 15 -28.55 -29.30 -21.17
CA PHE A 15 -28.80 -28.01 -21.77
C PHE A 15 -27.46 -27.52 -22.31
N GLU A 16 -27.15 -27.85 -23.56
CA GLU A 16 -26.27 -27.04 -24.38
C GLU A 16 -26.99 -25.70 -24.58
N PHE A 17 -26.83 -24.77 -23.64
CA PHE A 17 -26.90 -23.38 -24.02
C PHE A 17 -25.75 -23.18 -25.00
N SER A 18 -26.06 -22.94 -26.27
CA SER A 18 -25.10 -22.33 -27.16
C SER A 18 -24.73 -21.00 -26.50
N LEU A 19 -23.57 -20.94 -25.85
CA LEU A 19 -22.95 -19.70 -25.40
C LEU A 19 -22.64 -18.90 -26.67
N VAL A 20 -23.61 -18.09 -27.11
CA VAL A 20 -23.39 -17.12 -28.17
C VAL A 20 -22.52 -16.03 -27.56
N SER A 21 -21.21 -16.24 -27.66
CA SER A 21 -20.16 -15.32 -27.23
C SER A 21 -20.35 -13.97 -27.94
N LYS A 22 -20.39 -12.86 -27.19
CA LYS A 22 -20.70 -11.53 -27.75
C LYS A 22 -19.46 -10.69 -28.03
N ASN A 23 -19.51 -9.90 -29.10
CA ASN A 23 -18.53 -8.87 -29.44
C ASN A 23 -19.02 -7.48 -29.03
N VAL A 24 -18.29 -6.81 -28.13
CA VAL A 24 -18.67 -5.51 -27.56
C VAL A 24 -17.72 -4.41 -28.04
N LEU A 25 -18.27 -3.25 -28.39
CA LEU A 25 -17.50 -2.03 -28.61
C LEU A 25 -17.97 -0.95 -27.64
N ILE A 26 -17.04 -0.31 -26.94
CA ILE A 26 -17.28 0.78 -26.00
C ILE A 26 -16.64 2.04 -26.60
N LEU A 27 -17.47 3.03 -26.90
CA LEU A 27 -17.05 4.31 -27.45
C LEU A 27 -17.18 5.39 -26.38
N TYR A 28 -16.14 6.21 -26.24
CA TYR A 28 -16.09 7.25 -25.22
C TYR A 28 -15.64 8.60 -25.78
N ASP A 29 -16.07 9.69 -25.13
CA ASP A 29 -15.67 11.07 -25.45
C ASP A 29 -14.59 11.63 -24.50
N GLY A 30 -14.18 12.89 -24.73
CA GLY A 30 -13.15 13.55 -23.93
C GLY A 30 -11.70 13.19 -24.30
N GLU A 31 -10.77 13.51 -23.38
CA GLU A 31 -9.33 13.29 -23.57
C GLU A 31 -8.98 11.79 -23.56
N ARG A 32 -8.17 11.36 -24.54
CA ARG A 32 -7.74 9.96 -24.67
C ARG A 32 -7.07 9.47 -23.40
N GLY A 33 -7.60 8.38 -22.85
CA GLY A 33 -7.01 7.68 -21.71
C GLY A 33 -7.05 8.45 -20.38
N LYS A 34 -7.79 9.56 -20.28
CA LYS A 34 -7.83 10.37 -19.04
C LYS A 34 -9.21 10.91 -18.65
N SER A 35 -10.14 11.07 -19.60
CA SER A 35 -11.49 11.59 -19.31
C SER A 35 -12.26 10.74 -18.30
N GLU A 36 -13.24 11.33 -17.63
CA GLU A 36 -14.23 10.61 -16.82
C GLU A 36 -14.97 9.57 -17.67
N ALA A 37 -15.34 9.91 -18.90
CA ALA A 37 -15.91 8.94 -19.85
C ALA A 37 -14.99 7.76 -20.14
N PHE A 38 -13.66 7.97 -20.21
CA PHE A 38 -12.69 6.89 -20.31
C PHE A 38 -12.69 6.01 -19.06
N LYS A 39 -12.71 6.60 -17.86
CA LYS A 39 -12.78 5.84 -16.59
C LYS A 39 -14.06 5.00 -16.50
N SER A 40 -15.22 5.61 -16.78
CA SER A 40 -16.52 4.93 -16.87
C SER A 40 -16.50 3.79 -17.89
N SER A 41 -15.86 4.00 -19.05
CA SER A 41 -15.69 2.96 -20.06
C SER A 41 -14.81 1.81 -19.60
N MET A 42 -13.72 2.08 -18.87
CA MET A 42 -12.89 1.05 -18.25
C MET A 42 -13.65 0.28 -17.17
N PHE A 43 -14.52 0.94 -16.40
CA PHE A 43 -15.38 0.24 -15.43
C PHE A 43 -16.35 -0.72 -16.11
N ILE A 44 -17.02 -0.28 -17.17
CA ILE A 44 -17.89 -1.14 -17.98
C ILE A 44 -17.09 -2.31 -18.55
N TYR A 45 -15.91 -2.04 -19.11
CA TYR A 45 -15.04 -3.06 -19.71
C TYR A 45 -14.75 -4.22 -18.76
N TYR A 46 -14.43 -3.96 -17.49
CA TYR A 46 -14.21 -5.04 -16.53
C TYR A 46 -15.49 -5.57 -15.89
N LEU A 47 -16.58 -4.79 -15.76
CA LEU A 47 -17.87 -5.35 -15.33
C LEU A 47 -18.34 -6.44 -16.30
N LEU A 48 -18.02 -6.30 -17.59
CA LEU A 48 -18.31 -7.29 -18.63
C LEU A 48 -17.52 -8.61 -18.48
N ASP A 49 -16.44 -8.67 -17.67
CA ASP A 49 -15.67 -9.90 -17.42
C ASP A 49 -16.37 -10.93 -16.51
N HIS A 50 -17.52 -10.56 -15.97
CA HIS A 50 -18.44 -11.48 -15.34
C HIS A 50 -19.26 -12.31 -16.33
N PHE A 51 -19.43 -11.81 -17.57
CA PHE A 51 -20.28 -12.39 -18.60
C PHE A 51 -19.48 -13.08 -19.72
N SER A 52 -20.20 -13.77 -20.61
CA SER A 52 -19.65 -14.57 -21.71
C SER A 52 -19.34 -13.71 -22.94
N ILE A 53 -18.33 -12.86 -22.82
CA ILE A 53 -17.90 -11.92 -23.87
C ILE A 53 -16.74 -12.47 -24.69
N ASP A 54 -16.84 -12.53 -26.02
CA ASP A 54 -15.76 -13.01 -26.90
C ASP A 54 -14.64 -11.98 -26.99
N SER A 55 -15.03 -10.78 -27.40
CA SER A 55 -14.15 -9.64 -27.56
C SER A 55 -14.82 -8.39 -27.03
N LYS A 56 -14.02 -7.53 -26.41
CA LYS A 56 -14.44 -6.20 -25.99
C LYS A 56 -13.34 -5.21 -26.33
N GLU A 57 -13.75 -4.09 -26.91
CA GLU A 57 -12.85 -3.05 -27.40
C GLU A 57 -13.30 -1.71 -26.83
N ILE A 58 -12.34 -0.88 -26.40
CA ILE A 58 -12.59 0.51 -26.03
C ILE A 58 -11.92 1.41 -27.07
N LEU A 59 -12.67 2.36 -27.61
CA LEU A 59 -12.18 3.28 -28.62
C LEU A 59 -12.66 4.71 -28.29
N ASN A 60 -11.76 5.70 -28.41
CA ASN A 60 -12.19 7.09 -28.33
C ASN A 60 -13.02 7.41 -29.58
N VAL A 61 -14.15 8.09 -29.43
CA VAL A 61 -15.09 8.31 -30.53
C VAL A 61 -14.46 9.07 -31.71
N ARG A 62 -13.44 9.92 -31.47
CA ARG A 62 -12.68 10.62 -32.53
C ARG A 62 -11.90 9.68 -33.44
N ASP A 63 -11.57 8.50 -32.94
CA ASP A 63 -10.84 7.46 -33.65
C ASP A 63 -11.78 6.49 -34.37
N TYR A 64 -13.10 6.62 -34.18
CA TYR A 64 -14.08 5.85 -34.93
C TYR A 64 -13.95 6.13 -36.44
N ARG A 65 -14.09 5.06 -37.24
CA ARG A 65 -14.14 5.12 -38.70
C ARG A 65 -15.38 4.36 -39.15
N GLY A 66 -16.06 4.88 -40.17
CA GLY A 66 -17.29 4.29 -40.70
C GLY A 66 -17.15 2.80 -41.01
N GLY A 67 -18.13 2.01 -40.60
CA GLY A 67 -18.13 0.55 -40.67
C GLY A 67 -17.52 -0.15 -39.45
N GLY A 68 -16.94 0.58 -38.49
CA GLY A 68 -16.29 0.02 -37.29
C GLY A 68 -17.22 -0.75 -36.34
N ILE A 69 -18.53 -0.56 -36.46
CA ILE A 69 -19.57 -1.32 -35.71
C ILE A 69 -19.83 -2.72 -36.32
N SER A 70 -19.35 -3.00 -37.53
CA SER A 70 -19.58 -4.28 -38.19
C SER A 70 -19.04 -5.46 -37.37
N GLY A 71 -19.85 -6.52 -37.23
CA GLY A 71 -19.52 -7.72 -36.47
C GLY A 71 -19.62 -7.59 -34.94
N LYS A 72 -20.06 -6.43 -34.43
CA LYS A 72 -20.34 -6.22 -33.01
C LYS A 72 -21.81 -6.60 -32.70
N ASP A 73 -22.06 -7.06 -31.48
CA ASP A 73 -23.40 -7.41 -30.97
C ASP A 73 -23.98 -6.35 -30.05
N LEU A 74 -23.10 -5.59 -29.38
CA LEU A 74 -23.46 -4.58 -28.38
C LEU A 74 -22.50 -3.39 -28.47
N ILE A 75 -23.07 -2.18 -28.50
CA ILE A 75 -22.32 -0.93 -28.50
C ILE A 75 -22.65 -0.15 -27.25
N PHE A 76 -21.64 0.21 -26.46
CA PHE A 76 -21.76 1.23 -25.42
C PHE A 76 -21.31 2.58 -25.99
N VAL A 77 -22.11 3.61 -25.80
CA VAL A 77 -21.79 5.01 -26.11
C VAL A 77 -21.75 5.75 -24.77
N VAL A 78 -20.55 5.99 -24.27
CA VAL A 78 -20.27 6.56 -22.95
C VAL A 78 -19.83 8.00 -23.14
N PHE A 79 -20.80 8.92 -23.13
CA PHE A 79 -20.52 10.34 -23.34
C PHE A 79 -20.79 11.16 -22.09
N GLU A 80 -19.74 11.69 -21.49
CA GLU A 80 -19.81 12.34 -20.18
C GLU A 80 -19.10 13.71 -20.17
N GLU A 81 -18.45 14.12 -21.27
CA GLU A 81 -17.62 15.32 -21.31
C GLU A 81 -17.72 16.13 -22.61
N GLY A 82 -17.90 17.45 -22.47
CA GLY A 82 -17.75 18.40 -23.56
C GLY A 82 -18.77 18.20 -24.69
N PHE A 83 -18.38 18.54 -25.92
CA PHE A 83 -19.14 18.26 -27.13
C PHE A 83 -18.32 17.32 -28.01
N PRO A 84 -18.65 16.01 -28.07
CA PRO A 84 -17.85 15.06 -28.80
C PRO A 84 -17.85 15.38 -30.30
N GLU A 85 -16.64 15.44 -30.85
CA GLU A 85 -16.41 15.49 -32.29
C GLU A 85 -16.31 14.06 -32.82
N PHE A 86 -17.30 13.65 -33.61
CA PHE A 86 -17.32 12.36 -34.30
C PHE A 86 -17.86 12.53 -35.72
N ASP A 87 -17.44 11.63 -36.62
CA ASP A 87 -17.90 11.59 -38.01
C ASP A 87 -19.42 11.35 -38.06
N GLU A 88 -20.16 12.02 -38.94
CA GLU A 88 -21.60 11.74 -39.15
C GLU A 88 -21.87 10.28 -39.51
N LYS A 89 -20.88 9.59 -40.12
CA LYS A 89 -20.95 8.15 -40.38
C LYS A 89 -21.16 7.31 -39.12
N PHE A 90 -20.64 7.73 -37.96
CA PHE A 90 -20.87 7.04 -36.70
C PHE A 90 -22.36 6.94 -36.36
N ILE A 91 -23.07 8.06 -36.47
CA ILE A 91 -24.50 8.09 -36.19
C ILE A 91 -25.27 7.29 -37.25
N SER A 92 -24.87 7.37 -38.52
CA SER A 92 -25.46 6.54 -39.59
C SER A 92 -25.32 5.04 -39.27
N ASP A 93 -24.12 4.60 -38.90
CA ASP A 93 -23.85 3.20 -38.56
C ASP A 93 -24.71 2.75 -37.35
N LEU A 94 -24.87 3.59 -36.32
CA LEU A 94 -25.74 3.29 -35.18
C LEU A 94 -27.23 3.19 -35.54
N LEU A 95 -27.71 3.96 -36.52
CA LEU A 95 -29.11 3.90 -36.96
C LEU A 95 -29.42 2.59 -37.67
N ASP A 96 -28.46 2.08 -38.44
CA ASP A 96 -28.57 0.81 -39.17
C ASP A 96 -28.29 -0.42 -38.30
N PHE A 97 -27.59 -0.22 -37.18
CA PHE A 97 -27.20 -1.28 -36.25
C PHE A 97 -28.42 -2.00 -35.65
N LYS A 98 -28.38 -3.35 -35.70
CA LYS A 98 -29.44 -4.23 -35.19
C LYS A 98 -29.14 -4.82 -33.82
N GLY A 99 -27.88 -4.78 -33.38
CA GLY A 99 -27.48 -5.20 -32.04
C GLY A 99 -27.92 -4.21 -30.96
N GLY A 100 -27.59 -4.51 -29.71
CA GLY A 100 -27.95 -3.65 -28.58
C GLY A 100 -27.13 -2.35 -28.58
N ILE A 101 -27.77 -1.23 -28.25
CA ILE A 101 -27.11 0.05 -28.03
C ILE A 101 -27.36 0.45 -26.58
N VAL A 102 -26.31 0.76 -25.83
CA VAL A 102 -26.38 1.31 -24.48
C VAL A 102 -25.79 2.70 -24.53
N TRP A 103 -26.64 3.72 -24.40
CA TRP A 103 -26.22 5.11 -24.40
C TRP A 103 -26.22 5.65 -22.98
N ILE A 104 -25.10 6.23 -22.55
CA ILE A 104 -24.91 6.73 -21.20
C ILE A 104 -24.74 8.24 -21.23
N ASN A 105 -25.58 8.93 -20.44
CA ASN A 105 -25.51 10.34 -20.11
C ASN A 105 -25.77 11.30 -21.29
N MET A 106 -24.75 11.97 -21.83
CA MET A 106 -24.90 13.17 -22.67
C MET A 106 -25.10 12.87 -24.16
N HIS A 107 -25.52 13.88 -24.92
CA HIS A 107 -25.56 13.93 -26.39
C HIS A 107 -26.50 12.95 -27.10
N ILE A 108 -27.42 12.32 -26.36
CA ILE A 108 -28.41 11.41 -26.97
C ILE A 108 -29.29 12.13 -27.99
N GLU A 109 -29.55 13.43 -27.81
CA GLU A 109 -30.34 14.24 -28.73
C GLU A 109 -29.79 14.20 -30.16
N ARG A 110 -28.46 14.15 -30.33
CA ARG A 110 -27.82 14.06 -31.66
C ARG A 110 -28.15 12.75 -32.38
N PHE A 111 -28.42 11.67 -31.63
CA PHE A 111 -28.90 10.40 -32.18
C PHE A 111 -30.42 10.44 -32.44
N LEU A 112 -31.19 11.05 -31.53
CA LEU A 112 -32.65 11.14 -31.63
C LEU A 112 -33.12 12.08 -32.75
N GLU A 113 -32.32 13.08 -33.15
CA GLU A 113 -32.66 14.02 -34.23
C GLU A 113 -32.64 13.39 -35.62
N LYS A 114 -31.95 12.26 -35.82
CA LYS A 114 -31.75 11.66 -37.15
C LYS A 114 -32.87 10.70 -37.58
N ARG A 115 -33.75 10.26 -36.67
CA ARG A 115 -34.98 9.51 -37.00
C ARG A 115 -36.04 9.67 -35.91
N GLU A 116 -37.28 9.29 -36.20
CA GLU A 116 -38.33 9.32 -35.19
C GLU A 116 -38.18 8.19 -34.14
N PHE A 117 -38.09 8.59 -32.87
CA PHE A 117 -38.11 7.71 -31.71
C PHE A 117 -39.34 7.99 -30.82
N ASP A 118 -39.73 6.98 -30.04
CA ASP A 118 -40.84 7.05 -29.07
C ASP A 118 -40.48 7.84 -27.78
N ILE A 119 -39.31 8.49 -27.77
CA ILE A 119 -38.78 9.34 -26.71
C ILE A 119 -38.28 10.67 -27.25
N GLU A 120 -38.16 11.67 -26.38
CA GLU A 120 -37.68 13.01 -26.71
C GLU A 120 -36.78 13.55 -25.62
N PHE A 121 -35.63 14.12 -25.99
CA PHE A 121 -34.80 14.89 -25.08
C PHE A 121 -35.50 16.23 -24.74
N GLN A 122 -35.53 16.60 -23.47
CA GLN A 122 -36.17 17.85 -22.99
C GLN A 122 -35.16 18.84 -22.37
N GLY A 123 -33.87 18.52 -22.42
CA GLY A 123 -32.82 19.33 -21.80
C GLY A 123 -32.25 18.69 -20.54
N PHE A 124 -31.56 19.52 -19.77
CA PHE A 124 -30.81 19.12 -18.58
C PHE A 124 -31.40 19.80 -17.33
N LYS A 125 -31.51 19.06 -16.23
CA LYS A 125 -32.01 19.59 -14.95
C LYS A 125 -30.98 19.37 -13.84
N TYR A 126 -30.80 20.39 -13.01
CA TYR A 126 -30.06 20.31 -11.77
C TYR A 126 -31.02 20.22 -10.57
N GLY A 127 -30.65 19.44 -9.56
CA GLY A 127 -31.30 19.45 -8.25
C GLY A 127 -30.38 18.94 -7.15
N LYS A 128 -30.82 19.06 -5.89
CA LYS A 128 -30.10 18.50 -4.74
C LYS A 128 -30.85 17.29 -4.22
N ASP A 129 -30.16 16.41 -3.52
CA ASP A 129 -30.76 15.27 -2.81
C ASP A 129 -31.65 14.37 -3.69
N TRP A 130 -31.33 14.31 -4.99
CA TRP A 130 -31.98 13.37 -5.89
C TRP A 130 -31.65 11.95 -5.49
N LYS A 131 -32.58 11.05 -5.77
CA LYS A 131 -32.39 9.61 -5.61
C LYS A 131 -32.73 8.89 -6.88
N VAL A 132 -32.14 7.72 -7.08
CA VAL A 132 -32.54 6.80 -8.15
C VAL A 132 -33.26 5.63 -7.51
N PHE A 133 -34.52 5.43 -7.89
CA PHE A 133 -35.33 4.30 -7.44
C PHE A 133 -35.21 3.13 -8.42
N TYR A 134 -34.83 1.96 -7.89
CA TYR A 134 -34.70 0.72 -8.65
C TYR A 134 -35.01 -0.50 -7.77
N LYS A 135 -35.86 -1.41 -8.26
CA LYS A 135 -36.24 -2.66 -7.56
C LYS A 135 -36.65 -2.49 -6.09
N GLY A 136 -37.32 -1.39 -5.74
CA GLY A 136 -37.80 -1.14 -4.37
C GLY A 136 -36.81 -0.40 -3.47
N GLU A 137 -35.59 -0.11 -3.95
CA GLU A 137 -34.54 0.58 -3.19
C GLU A 137 -34.25 1.96 -3.78
N ASP A 138 -33.84 2.87 -2.89
CA ASP A 138 -33.46 4.25 -3.15
C ASP A 138 -31.93 4.36 -3.15
N PHE A 139 -31.33 4.70 -4.29
CA PHE A 139 -29.89 4.91 -4.42
C PHE A 139 -29.56 6.41 -4.35
N PRO A 140 -28.49 6.81 -3.64
CA PRO A 140 -27.98 8.16 -3.69
C PRO A 140 -27.64 8.59 -5.12
N LYS A 141 -27.96 9.84 -5.45
CA LYS A 141 -27.58 10.50 -6.70
C LYS A 141 -26.86 11.81 -6.39
N GLU A 142 -25.57 11.68 -6.09
CA GLU A 142 -24.67 12.78 -5.70
C GLU A 142 -24.43 13.76 -6.85
N GLU A 143 -24.41 13.24 -8.08
CA GLU A 143 -24.40 14.06 -9.28
C GLU A 143 -25.70 14.86 -9.37
N ARG A 144 -25.58 16.19 -9.31
CA ARG A 144 -26.72 17.11 -9.25
C ARG A 144 -27.46 17.20 -10.57
N GLY A 145 -26.77 16.93 -11.66
CA GLY A 145 -27.30 17.04 -13.01
C GLY A 145 -27.85 15.74 -13.58
N MET A 146 -28.87 15.84 -14.44
CA MET A 146 -29.37 14.72 -15.23
C MET A 146 -30.09 15.21 -16.50
N ASN A 147 -30.03 14.39 -17.55
CA ASN A 147 -30.81 14.59 -18.76
C ASN A 147 -32.28 14.25 -18.55
N LEU A 148 -33.19 15.04 -19.10
CA LEU A 148 -34.63 14.80 -19.03
C LEU A 148 -35.13 14.19 -20.33
N ILE A 149 -35.85 13.08 -20.21
CA ILE A 149 -36.51 12.41 -21.33
C ILE A 149 -38.04 12.46 -21.15
N ARG A 150 -38.74 12.88 -22.21
CA ARG A 150 -40.19 12.74 -22.34
C ARG A 150 -40.52 11.48 -23.13
N ILE A 151 -41.44 10.67 -22.59
CA ILE A 151 -41.97 9.49 -23.27
C ILE A 151 -43.13 9.90 -24.17
N LYS A 152 -43.01 9.70 -25.48
CA LYS A 152 -44.07 9.99 -26.45
C LYS A 152 -45.10 8.86 -26.53
N ASN A 153 -44.62 7.62 -26.53
CA ASN A 153 -45.47 6.43 -26.59
C ASN A 153 -45.12 5.45 -25.46
N LYS A 154 -45.99 5.36 -24.45
CA LYS A 154 -45.78 4.51 -23.27
C LYS A 154 -45.84 3.01 -23.56
N ASP A 155 -46.50 2.59 -24.64
CA ASP A 155 -46.64 1.18 -24.99
C ASP A 155 -45.38 0.61 -25.67
N LYS A 156 -44.45 1.49 -26.10
CA LYS A 156 -43.22 1.14 -26.82
C LYS A 156 -41.94 1.44 -26.06
N VAL A 157 -42.06 2.05 -24.87
CA VAL A 157 -40.92 2.42 -24.04
C VAL A 157 -41.11 1.86 -22.65
N GLU A 158 -40.17 1.03 -22.24
CA GLU A 158 -40.09 0.49 -20.89
C GLU A 158 -39.24 1.43 -20.03
N ILE A 159 -39.78 1.89 -18.89
CA ILE A 159 -39.02 2.63 -17.88
C ILE A 159 -38.60 1.63 -16.80
N ILE A 160 -37.30 1.38 -16.71
CA ILE A 160 -36.71 0.37 -15.83
C ILE A 160 -36.39 0.96 -14.46
N SER A 161 -36.00 2.23 -14.43
CA SER A 161 -35.66 2.96 -13.20
C SER A 161 -36.10 4.42 -13.29
N TYR A 162 -36.36 5.02 -12.13
CA TYR A 162 -36.80 6.41 -12.00
C TYR A 162 -35.82 7.22 -11.16
N ALA A 163 -35.58 8.47 -11.53
CA ALA A 163 -34.99 9.46 -10.64
C ALA A 163 -36.10 10.20 -9.91
N LEU A 164 -35.93 10.40 -8.61
CA LEU A 164 -36.86 11.13 -7.73
C LEU A 164 -36.17 12.41 -7.29
N ASP A 165 -36.82 13.55 -7.48
CA ASP A 165 -36.35 14.81 -6.93
C ASP A 165 -36.77 15.01 -5.45
N GLU A 166 -36.44 16.16 -4.88
CA GLU A 166 -36.72 16.54 -3.48
C GLU A 166 -38.22 16.45 -3.13
N GLU A 167 -39.10 16.68 -4.10
CA GLU A 167 -40.57 16.60 -3.96
C GLU A 167 -41.10 15.19 -4.26
N ARG A 168 -40.20 14.20 -4.43
CA ARG A 168 -40.48 12.84 -4.91
C ARG A 168 -41.16 12.79 -6.28
N LYS A 169 -41.00 13.82 -7.10
CA LYS A 169 -41.46 13.77 -8.49
C LYS A 169 -40.56 12.84 -9.29
N SER A 170 -41.18 11.92 -10.03
CA SER A 170 -40.48 10.89 -10.78
C SER A 170 -40.13 11.32 -12.20
N PHE A 171 -38.90 11.04 -12.62
CA PHE A 171 -38.39 11.23 -13.98
C PHE A 171 -37.79 9.90 -14.48
N PRO A 172 -37.91 9.55 -15.77
CA PRO A 172 -37.24 8.36 -16.30
C PRO A 172 -35.72 8.46 -16.13
N TYR A 173 -35.10 7.40 -15.60
CA TYR A 173 -33.65 7.34 -15.37
C TYR A 173 -32.97 6.29 -16.26
N VAL A 174 -33.47 5.05 -16.24
CA VAL A 174 -33.11 4.03 -17.24
C VAL A 174 -34.34 3.69 -18.05
N ILE A 175 -34.21 3.72 -19.37
CA ILE A 175 -35.26 3.34 -20.30
C ILE A 175 -34.75 2.36 -21.34
N LYS A 176 -35.67 1.57 -21.88
CA LYS A 176 -35.45 0.71 -23.03
C LYS A 176 -36.50 0.96 -24.10
N THR A 177 -36.06 1.17 -25.33
CA THR A 177 -36.93 1.25 -26.51
C THR A 177 -36.26 0.60 -27.70
N LYS A 178 -36.96 -0.34 -28.35
CA LYS A 178 -36.38 -1.17 -29.42
C LYS A 178 -35.07 -1.84 -28.93
N ASN A 179 -33.96 -1.60 -29.61
CA ASN A 179 -32.62 -2.08 -29.25
C ASN A 179 -31.79 -1.06 -28.46
N LEU A 180 -32.35 0.09 -28.08
CA LEU A 180 -31.67 1.15 -27.34
C LEU A 180 -32.01 1.07 -25.84
N TRP A 181 -30.97 1.05 -25.02
CA TRP A 181 -30.99 1.32 -23.59
C TRP A 181 -30.37 2.70 -23.36
N TYR A 182 -31.00 3.53 -22.52
CA TYR A 182 -30.49 4.85 -22.21
C TYR A 182 -30.44 5.09 -20.70
N PHE A 183 -29.31 5.61 -20.23
CA PHE A 183 -29.09 6.07 -18.86
C PHE A 183 -29.02 7.60 -18.86
N ALA A 184 -29.88 8.23 -18.07
CA ALA A 184 -30.06 9.68 -18.06
C ALA A 184 -28.91 10.47 -17.40
N ASP A 185 -28.02 9.79 -16.66
CA ASP A 185 -26.76 10.33 -16.15
C ASP A 185 -25.62 9.30 -16.29
N SER A 186 -24.45 9.64 -15.76
CA SER A 186 -23.35 8.68 -15.57
C SER A 186 -23.59 7.83 -14.31
N PRO A 187 -23.71 6.49 -14.42
CA PRO A 187 -23.85 5.61 -13.27
C PRO A 187 -22.63 5.59 -12.35
N PHE A 188 -21.44 5.95 -12.86
CA PHE A 188 -20.17 5.89 -12.14
C PHE A 188 -19.71 7.22 -11.55
N SER A 189 -20.34 8.34 -11.92
CA SER A 189 -20.03 9.63 -11.29
C SER A 189 -20.28 9.56 -9.78
N TYR A 190 -19.26 9.83 -8.97
CA TYR A 190 -19.25 9.65 -7.51
C TYR A 190 -19.55 8.20 -7.05
N ALA A 191 -19.16 7.18 -7.83
CA ALA A 191 -19.34 5.78 -7.44
C ALA A 191 -18.74 5.50 -6.05
N ASN A 192 -19.56 4.92 -5.19
CA ASN A 192 -19.22 4.52 -3.82
C ASN A 192 -19.91 3.19 -3.47
N GLU A 193 -19.57 2.62 -2.33
CA GLU A 193 -20.14 1.36 -1.84
C GLU A 193 -21.66 1.44 -1.69
N GLY A 194 -22.40 0.58 -2.38
CA GLY A 194 -23.87 0.60 -2.39
C GLY A 194 -24.49 1.69 -3.26
N GLY A 195 -23.70 2.38 -4.08
CA GLY A 195 -24.15 3.45 -4.98
C GLY A 195 -24.90 2.99 -6.22
N ARG A 196 -25.40 3.95 -7.00
CA ARG A 196 -26.31 3.71 -8.15
C ARG A 196 -25.70 2.94 -9.34
N PHE A 197 -24.37 2.79 -9.41
CA PHE A 197 -23.72 1.98 -10.46
C PHE A 197 -24.20 0.51 -10.44
N LEU A 198 -24.68 0.02 -9.28
CA LEU A 198 -25.27 -1.30 -9.11
C LEU A 198 -26.47 -1.55 -10.02
N ILE A 199 -27.20 -0.50 -10.39
CA ILE A 199 -28.32 -0.58 -11.33
C ILE A 199 -27.82 -1.01 -12.71
N LEU A 200 -26.75 -0.41 -13.21
CA LEU A 200 -26.14 -0.83 -14.48
C LEU A 200 -25.65 -2.28 -14.36
N ALA A 201 -24.93 -2.62 -13.29
CA ALA A 201 -24.40 -3.97 -13.11
C ALA A 201 -25.48 -5.06 -13.09
N ASP A 202 -26.63 -4.82 -12.45
CA ASP A 202 -27.75 -5.75 -12.48
C ASP A 202 -28.41 -5.80 -13.87
N ILE A 203 -28.66 -4.64 -14.51
CA ILE A 203 -29.29 -4.56 -15.84
C ILE A 203 -28.41 -5.18 -16.94
N LEU A 204 -27.08 -5.26 -16.77
CA LEU A 204 -26.18 -5.91 -17.72
C LEU A 204 -26.60 -7.36 -18.03
N HIS A 205 -27.17 -8.08 -17.07
CA HIS A 205 -27.73 -9.42 -17.28
C HIS A 205 -28.82 -9.44 -18.36
N ASP A 206 -29.65 -8.41 -18.38
CA ASP A 206 -30.78 -8.29 -19.32
C ASP A 206 -30.31 -7.70 -20.67
N ILE A 207 -29.36 -6.75 -20.65
CA ILE A 207 -28.71 -6.22 -21.86
C ILE A 207 -27.97 -7.34 -22.60
N LEU A 208 -27.26 -8.20 -21.87
CA LEU A 208 -26.49 -9.31 -22.42
C LEU A 208 -27.35 -10.56 -22.64
N ASN A 209 -28.58 -10.60 -22.13
CA ASN A 209 -29.43 -11.79 -22.18
C ASN A 209 -28.73 -13.03 -21.60
N GLU A 210 -27.99 -12.81 -20.52
CA GLU A 210 -27.26 -13.82 -19.74
C GLU A 210 -27.77 -13.75 -18.29
N PRO A 211 -28.95 -14.34 -18.01
CA PRO A 211 -29.50 -14.32 -16.67
C PRO A 211 -28.74 -15.31 -15.78
N HIS A 212 -28.03 -14.78 -14.78
CA HIS A 212 -27.48 -15.58 -13.70
C HIS A 212 -28.55 -15.90 -12.64
N PRO A 213 -28.50 -17.09 -12.01
CA PRO A 213 -29.41 -17.43 -10.92
C PRO A 213 -29.27 -16.47 -9.74
N GLU A 214 -30.39 -16.16 -9.08
CA GLU A 214 -30.34 -15.31 -7.89
C GLU A 214 -29.53 -15.96 -6.77
N SER A 215 -28.54 -15.23 -6.25
CA SER A 215 -27.58 -15.71 -5.27
C SER A 215 -26.95 -14.56 -4.48
N HIS A 216 -27.34 -14.41 -3.21
CA HIS A 216 -26.83 -13.36 -2.31
C HIS A 216 -25.77 -13.91 -1.36
N LEU A 217 -24.50 -13.79 -1.77
CA LEU A 217 -23.34 -14.31 -1.02
C LEU A 217 -22.62 -13.19 -0.27
N ALA A 218 -22.05 -13.51 0.89
CA ALA A 218 -21.27 -12.55 1.66
C ALA A 218 -19.88 -13.06 2.03
N LEU A 219 -18.93 -12.13 2.11
CA LEU A 219 -17.56 -12.34 2.56
C LEU A 219 -17.28 -11.37 3.72
N VAL A 220 -16.40 -11.79 4.62
CA VAL A 220 -15.89 -10.93 5.69
C VAL A 220 -14.40 -11.20 5.86
N ARG A 221 -13.62 -10.12 5.77
CA ARG A 221 -12.17 -10.16 5.89
C ARG A 221 -11.69 -9.41 7.11
N ILE A 222 -10.72 -9.99 7.81
CA ILE A 222 -10.04 -9.35 8.93
C ILE A 222 -8.75 -8.75 8.38
N GLU A 223 -8.71 -7.42 8.29
CA GLU A 223 -7.69 -6.70 7.52
C GLU A 223 -6.50 -6.26 8.37
N ASP A 224 -5.40 -5.95 7.68
CA ASP A 224 -4.14 -5.44 8.22
C ASP A 224 -3.52 -6.28 9.34
N VAL A 225 -3.75 -7.60 9.35
CA VAL A 225 -3.12 -8.47 10.34
C VAL A 225 -1.62 -8.52 10.07
N ASN A 226 -0.81 -8.07 11.01
CA ASN A 226 0.64 -7.91 10.86
C ASN A 226 1.38 -8.24 12.18
N PRO A 227 2.73 -8.40 12.18
CA PRO A 227 3.51 -8.79 13.34
C PRO A 227 3.33 -7.99 14.64
N GLU A 228 2.80 -6.76 14.58
CA GLU A 228 2.53 -5.92 15.75
C GLU A 228 1.11 -6.07 16.32
N ASP A 229 0.25 -6.87 15.70
CA ASP A 229 -1.10 -7.06 16.20
C ASP A 229 -1.17 -7.89 17.48
N GLU A 230 -2.14 -7.50 18.31
CA GLU A 230 -2.47 -8.19 19.55
C GLU A 230 -3.16 -9.55 19.28
N PRO A 231 -2.51 -10.69 19.57
CA PRO A 231 -3.02 -12.02 19.22
C PRO A 231 -4.41 -12.32 19.83
N SER A 232 -4.73 -11.67 20.95
CA SER A 232 -6.00 -11.85 21.65
C SER A 232 -7.21 -11.28 20.88
N HIS A 233 -7.02 -10.21 20.09
CA HIS A 233 -8.10 -9.61 19.29
C HIS A 233 -8.51 -10.55 18.17
N LEU A 234 -7.54 -11.09 17.43
CA LEU A 234 -7.79 -12.06 16.36
C LEU A 234 -8.48 -13.32 16.89
N LYS A 235 -8.02 -13.88 18.02
CA LYS A 235 -8.67 -15.04 18.66
C LYS A 235 -10.12 -14.77 19.07
N LYS A 236 -10.43 -13.56 19.58
CA LYS A 236 -11.81 -13.17 19.95
C LYS A 236 -12.73 -13.11 18.73
N ILE A 237 -12.27 -12.49 17.63
CA ILE A 237 -13.00 -12.41 16.37
C ILE A 237 -13.22 -13.79 15.77
N ALA A 238 -12.17 -14.60 15.67
CA ALA A 238 -12.24 -15.96 15.12
C ALA A 238 -13.22 -16.86 15.90
N ASN A 239 -13.23 -16.77 17.23
CA ASN A 239 -14.20 -17.50 18.06
C ASN A 239 -15.65 -17.06 17.80
N PHE A 240 -15.88 -15.76 17.67
CA PHE A 240 -17.21 -15.23 17.36
C PHE A 240 -17.71 -15.71 15.99
N LEU A 241 -16.93 -15.49 14.93
CA LEU A 241 -17.32 -15.87 13.56
C LEU A 241 -17.54 -17.38 13.44
N SER A 242 -16.64 -18.18 14.03
CA SER A 242 -16.80 -19.64 14.07
C SER A 242 -18.06 -20.09 14.81
N LYS A 243 -18.38 -19.46 15.96
CA LYS A 243 -19.62 -19.75 16.71
C LYS A 243 -20.87 -19.42 15.87
N GLU A 244 -20.79 -18.37 15.06
CA GLU A 244 -21.84 -17.98 14.12
C GLU A 244 -21.89 -18.82 12.84
N GLY A 245 -20.96 -19.79 12.68
CA GLY A 245 -20.84 -20.61 11.47
C GLY A 245 -20.36 -19.84 10.24
N ILE A 246 -19.68 -18.71 10.44
CA ILE A 246 -19.23 -17.80 9.39
C ILE A 246 -17.76 -18.10 9.05
N PRO A 247 -17.46 -18.63 7.86
CA PRO A 247 -16.09 -18.61 7.34
C PRO A 247 -15.66 -17.18 7.04
N PHE A 248 -14.35 -16.92 7.10
CA PHE A 248 -13.81 -15.57 6.95
C PHE A 248 -12.41 -15.59 6.33
N GLN A 249 -11.93 -14.41 5.96
CA GLN A 249 -10.61 -14.19 5.40
C GLN A 249 -9.74 -13.40 6.37
N ILE A 250 -8.43 -13.51 6.25
CA ILE A 250 -7.44 -12.75 7.02
C ILE A 250 -6.43 -12.19 6.04
N SER A 251 -6.40 -10.87 5.89
CA SER A 251 -5.37 -10.16 5.13
C SER A 251 -4.12 -10.09 5.98
N LEU A 252 -3.08 -10.78 5.56
CA LEU A 252 -1.84 -10.92 6.30
C LEU A 252 -0.73 -10.12 5.62
N ILE A 253 -0.07 -9.28 6.40
CA ILE A 253 1.16 -8.58 6.05
C ILE A 253 2.29 -9.24 6.84
N PRO A 254 3.19 -10.04 6.21
CA PRO A 254 4.16 -10.85 6.95
C PRO A 254 5.32 -10.05 7.57
N PHE A 255 5.55 -8.83 7.10
CA PHE A 255 6.62 -7.96 7.61
C PHE A 255 6.04 -6.63 8.09
N PHE A 256 6.24 -6.34 9.38
CA PHE A 256 6.01 -5.01 9.92
C PHE A 256 7.25 -4.15 9.75
N LYS A 257 7.06 -2.94 9.24
CA LYS A 257 8.10 -1.91 9.12
C LYS A 257 7.55 -0.58 9.59
N ASP A 258 8.31 0.08 10.44
CA ASP A 258 8.14 1.47 10.82
C ASP A 258 9.45 2.20 10.51
N PRO A 259 9.58 2.78 9.30
CA PRO A 259 10.79 3.47 8.88
C PRO A 259 11.12 4.67 9.75
N ASP A 260 10.12 5.31 10.34
CA ASP A 260 10.28 6.49 11.19
C ASP A 260 10.92 6.15 12.54
N ASN A 261 10.57 4.98 13.10
CA ASN A 261 11.14 4.46 14.34
C ASN A 261 12.26 3.44 14.12
N GLN A 262 12.56 3.11 12.85
CA GLN A 262 13.53 2.09 12.43
C GLN A 262 13.31 0.77 13.16
N TYR A 263 12.05 0.40 13.22
CA TYR A 263 11.59 -0.83 13.83
C TYR A 263 11.06 -1.72 12.73
N GLU A 264 11.60 -2.93 12.65
CA GLU A 264 11.08 -3.96 11.77
C GLU A 264 10.82 -5.20 12.62
N ARG A 265 9.78 -5.93 12.25
CA ARG A 265 9.46 -7.20 12.86
C ARG A 265 8.90 -8.14 11.83
N THR A 266 9.40 -9.37 11.78
CA THR A 266 8.85 -10.41 10.94
C THR A 266 7.77 -11.21 11.67
N LEU A 267 6.95 -11.93 10.93
CA LEU A 267 5.96 -12.83 11.50
C LEU A 267 6.61 -13.91 12.40
N SER A 268 7.77 -14.43 12.01
CA SER A 268 8.53 -15.42 12.81
C SER A 268 8.98 -14.88 14.17
N GLU A 269 9.20 -13.58 14.30
CA GLU A 269 9.55 -12.91 15.56
C GLU A 269 8.34 -12.67 16.48
N ASN A 270 7.12 -13.02 16.04
CA ASN A 270 5.92 -13.04 16.87
C ASN A 270 5.22 -14.42 16.82
N PRO A 271 5.77 -15.45 17.50
CA PRO A 271 5.19 -16.79 17.49
C PRO A 271 3.77 -16.83 18.09
N GLU A 272 3.44 -15.94 19.02
CA GLU A 272 2.10 -15.86 19.62
C GLU A 272 1.04 -15.42 18.61
N LEU A 273 1.38 -14.46 17.74
CA LEU A 273 0.54 -14.05 16.63
C LEU A 273 0.42 -15.17 15.59
N SER A 274 1.53 -15.80 15.21
CA SER A 274 1.52 -16.95 14.30
C SER A 274 0.57 -18.05 14.81
N ASP A 275 0.59 -18.33 16.11
CA ASP A 275 -0.33 -19.28 16.75
C ASP A 275 -1.79 -18.78 16.77
N ALA A 276 -2.02 -17.47 16.92
CA ALA A 276 -3.36 -16.90 16.79
C ALA A 276 -3.91 -17.00 15.35
N ILE A 277 -3.07 -16.79 14.34
CA ILE A 277 -3.44 -16.97 12.93
C ILE A 277 -3.77 -18.44 12.66
N LYS A 278 -2.90 -19.37 13.06
CA LYS A 278 -3.17 -20.83 12.97
C LYS A 278 -4.44 -21.23 13.72
N PHE A 279 -4.73 -20.61 14.87
CA PHE A 279 -5.97 -20.81 15.60
C PHE A 279 -7.19 -20.29 14.81
N ALA A 280 -7.08 -19.11 14.20
CA ALA A 280 -8.14 -18.54 13.38
C ALA A 280 -8.41 -19.38 12.11
N VAL A 281 -7.36 -19.96 11.50
CA VAL A 281 -7.50 -20.92 10.40
C VAL A 281 -8.29 -22.16 10.84
N LYS A 282 -8.00 -22.73 12.01
CA LYS A 282 -8.77 -23.85 12.62
C LYS A 282 -10.21 -23.48 13.01
N LYS A 283 -10.59 -22.21 12.85
CA LYS A 283 -11.92 -21.66 13.13
C LYS A 283 -12.66 -21.26 11.84
N GLY A 284 -12.12 -21.60 10.67
CA GLY A 284 -12.70 -21.30 9.36
C GLY A 284 -12.09 -20.09 8.64
N GLY A 285 -10.99 -19.53 9.18
CA GLY A 285 -10.24 -18.46 8.54
C GLY A 285 -9.40 -18.94 7.34
N THR A 286 -9.27 -18.11 6.31
CA THR A 286 -8.39 -18.34 5.16
C THR A 286 -7.46 -17.16 4.98
N ILE A 287 -6.19 -17.42 4.64
CA ILE A 287 -5.19 -16.38 4.53
C ILE A 287 -5.21 -15.78 3.12
N VAL A 288 -5.23 -14.45 3.06
CA VAL A 288 -5.03 -13.62 1.87
C VAL A 288 -3.73 -12.86 2.09
N LEU A 289 -2.82 -12.89 1.12
CA LEU A 289 -1.56 -12.14 1.23
C LEU A 289 -1.83 -10.68 0.85
N HIS A 290 -1.49 -9.74 1.75
CA HIS A 290 -1.85 -8.33 1.62
C HIS A 290 -0.62 -7.44 1.46
N GLY A 291 0.16 -7.69 0.42
CA GLY A 291 1.49 -7.11 0.30
C GLY A 291 2.56 -7.86 1.09
N SER A 292 3.81 -7.46 0.90
CA SER A 292 4.95 -7.97 1.69
C SER A 292 5.09 -7.14 2.97
N THR A 293 5.05 -5.81 2.82
CA THR A 293 5.17 -4.87 3.96
C THR A 293 4.01 -3.88 4.02
N HIS A 294 3.17 -3.80 2.98
CA HIS A 294 2.06 -2.85 2.88
C HIS A 294 2.52 -1.40 3.11
N GLN A 295 3.60 -1.01 2.43
CA GLN A 295 4.15 0.34 2.51
C GLN A 295 5.10 0.65 1.34
N TRP A 296 5.21 1.94 1.03
CA TRP A 296 6.22 2.51 0.15
C TRP A 296 7.16 3.46 0.93
N ARG A 297 6.58 4.39 1.70
CA ARG A 297 7.31 5.34 2.56
C ARG A 297 6.84 5.30 4.02
N GLY A 298 5.56 4.99 4.24
CA GLY A 298 4.91 5.03 5.55
C GLY A 298 5.24 3.85 6.47
N VAL A 299 4.47 3.71 7.54
CA VAL A 299 4.46 2.50 8.39
C VAL A 299 3.65 1.41 7.68
N THR A 300 3.94 0.15 7.96
CA THR A 300 3.11 -0.98 7.50
C THR A 300 1.63 -0.75 7.79
N GLY A 301 0.79 -0.92 6.76
CA GLY A 301 -0.67 -0.76 6.85
C GLY A 301 -1.18 0.66 6.63
N ASP A 302 -0.30 1.66 6.57
CA ASP A 302 -0.69 3.07 6.41
C ASP A 302 -0.62 3.59 4.96
N ASP A 303 0.11 2.88 4.09
CA ASP A 303 0.56 3.38 2.78
C ASP A 303 0.43 2.30 1.70
N TYR A 304 0.49 2.72 0.44
CA TYR A 304 0.49 1.85 -0.73
C TYR A 304 1.83 1.12 -0.85
N GLU A 305 1.83 -0.09 -1.42
CA GLU A 305 3.09 -0.82 -1.68
C GLU A 305 3.59 -0.68 -3.11
N PHE A 306 2.69 -0.52 -4.08
CA PHE A 306 3.01 -0.53 -5.53
C PHE A 306 2.57 0.75 -6.26
N TRP A 307 2.07 1.74 -5.52
CA TRP A 307 1.58 2.99 -6.09
C TRP A 307 2.08 4.18 -5.28
N ASP A 308 2.44 5.28 -5.96
CA ASP A 308 2.71 6.57 -5.33
C ASP A 308 1.45 7.42 -5.49
N ASP A 309 0.62 7.46 -4.45
CA ASP A 309 -0.66 8.16 -4.42
C ASP A 309 -0.52 9.67 -4.58
N ILE A 310 0.55 10.25 -4.02
CA ILE A 310 0.89 11.66 -4.16
C ILE A 310 1.20 12.00 -5.61
N ALA A 311 2.03 11.17 -6.26
CA ALA A 311 2.41 11.40 -7.65
C ALA A 311 1.37 10.88 -8.66
N GLY A 312 0.37 10.11 -8.20
CA GLY A 312 -0.67 9.50 -9.04
C GLY A 312 -0.11 8.55 -10.09
N LYS A 313 0.95 7.79 -9.76
CA LYS A 313 1.64 6.90 -10.70
C LYS A 313 2.29 5.71 -9.97
N PRO A 314 2.74 4.66 -10.69
CA PRO A 314 3.51 3.58 -10.08
C PRO A 314 4.76 4.09 -9.35
N ILE A 315 5.20 3.38 -8.32
CA ILE A 315 6.38 3.79 -7.55
C ILE A 315 7.65 3.84 -8.44
N PRO A 316 8.62 4.74 -8.13
CA PRO A 316 9.88 4.78 -8.85
C PRO A 316 10.66 3.46 -8.75
N ASN A 317 11.29 3.06 -9.85
CA ASN A 317 12.09 1.82 -9.96
C ASN A 317 11.31 0.51 -9.75
N GLU A 318 9.98 0.54 -9.83
CA GLU A 318 9.20 -0.69 -9.90
C GLU A 318 9.66 -1.54 -11.08
N SER A 319 9.98 -2.81 -10.82
CA SER A 319 10.32 -3.79 -11.85
C SER A 319 9.73 -5.15 -11.52
N PRO A 320 9.45 -6.00 -12.53
CA PRO A 320 8.98 -7.36 -12.28
C PRO A 320 9.86 -8.15 -11.32
N ASP A 321 11.19 -8.01 -11.41
CA ASP A 321 12.14 -8.71 -10.53
C ASP A 321 12.05 -8.23 -9.08
N TRP A 322 11.85 -6.92 -8.89
CA TRP A 322 11.67 -6.35 -7.55
C TRP A 322 10.37 -6.85 -6.90
N ILE A 323 9.26 -6.87 -7.65
CA ILE A 323 7.97 -7.39 -7.19
C ILE A 323 8.08 -8.90 -6.88
N ASP A 324 8.73 -9.64 -7.77
CA ASP A 324 8.95 -11.09 -7.66
C ASP A 324 9.68 -11.46 -6.37
N GLN A 325 10.78 -10.76 -6.06
CA GLN A 325 11.54 -11.00 -4.83
C GLN A 325 10.68 -10.76 -3.58
N ARG A 326 9.91 -9.66 -3.55
CA ARG A 326 9.05 -9.33 -2.41
C ARG A 326 7.95 -10.37 -2.18
N LEU A 327 7.34 -10.87 -3.25
CA LEU A 327 6.34 -11.93 -3.18
C LEU A 327 6.95 -13.23 -2.66
N LYS A 328 8.14 -13.61 -3.14
CA LYS A 328 8.87 -14.79 -2.65
C LYS A 328 9.16 -14.67 -1.16
N ASP A 329 9.75 -13.56 -0.73
CA ASP A 329 10.11 -13.32 0.67
C ASP A 329 8.85 -13.41 1.58
N ALA A 330 7.75 -12.80 1.15
CA ALA A 330 6.49 -12.81 1.88
C ALA A 330 5.87 -14.21 2.00
N ILE A 331 5.84 -14.97 0.89
CA ILE A 331 5.32 -16.34 0.86
C ILE A 331 6.18 -17.27 1.71
N GLU A 332 7.51 -17.15 1.61
CA GLU A 332 8.45 -17.93 2.41
C GLU A 332 8.34 -17.64 3.90
N GLU A 333 8.16 -16.36 4.28
CA GLU A 333 7.94 -15.98 5.69
C GLU A 333 6.64 -16.54 6.26
N CYS A 334 5.56 -16.54 5.48
CA CYS A 334 4.31 -17.21 5.86
C CYS A 334 4.54 -18.72 6.05
N ALA A 335 5.22 -19.36 5.11
CA ALA A 335 5.46 -20.79 5.12
C ALA A 335 6.32 -21.26 6.30
N LYS A 336 7.37 -20.51 6.66
CA LYS A 336 8.19 -20.78 7.87
C LYS A 336 7.34 -20.86 9.14
N ASN A 337 6.20 -20.17 9.17
CA ASN A 337 5.26 -20.15 10.29
C ASN A 337 4.10 -21.16 10.15
N GLY A 338 4.08 -21.98 9.09
CA GLY A 338 2.99 -22.90 8.78
C GLY A 338 1.69 -22.18 8.40
N ILE A 339 1.80 -21.03 7.75
CA ILE A 339 0.70 -20.16 7.33
C ILE A 339 0.72 -20.10 5.80
N TYR A 340 -0.43 -20.35 5.17
CA TYR A 340 -0.51 -20.59 3.73
C TYR A 340 -1.52 -19.66 3.06
N PRO A 341 -1.07 -18.58 2.41
CA PRO A 341 -1.93 -17.71 1.61
C PRO A 341 -2.56 -18.45 0.43
N LEU A 342 -3.81 -18.12 0.10
CA LEU A 342 -4.57 -18.73 -1.01
C LEU A 342 -4.89 -17.73 -2.13
N SER A 343 -5.04 -16.45 -1.79
CA SER A 343 -5.41 -15.37 -2.70
C SER A 343 -4.60 -14.12 -2.34
N TRP A 344 -4.64 -13.12 -3.20
CA TRP A 344 -3.93 -11.86 -3.06
C TRP A 344 -4.89 -10.71 -2.81
N GLU A 345 -4.44 -9.71 -2.05
CA GLU A 345 -5.07 -8.40 -1.92
C GLU A 345 -4.00 -7.32 -2.09
N THR A 346 -4.20 -6.44 -3.06
CA THR A 346 -3.27 -5.34 -3.30
C THR A 346 -3.40 -4.29 -2.19
N PRO A 347 -2.29 -3.87 -1.56
CA PRO A 347 -2.29 -2.76 -0.59
C PRO A 347 -2.99 -1.51 -1.12
N HIS A 348 -4.06 -1.09 -0.43
CA HIS A 348 -4.98 -0.02 -0.87
C HIS A 348 -5.46 -0.14 -2.33
N TYR A 349 -5.56 -1.37 -2.82
CA TYR A 349 -6.09 -1.72 -4.14
C TYR A 349 -5.43 -1.01 -5.32
N SER A 350 -4.16 -0.59 -5.18
CA SER A 350 -3.48 0.19 -6.21
C SER A 350 -2.11 -0.34 -6.54
N ALA A 351 -1.94 -0.65 -7.83
CA ALA A 351 -0.71 -1.16 -8.41
C ALA A 351 -0.72 -0.91 -9.92
N SER A 352 0.46 -0.90 -10.54
CA SER A 352 0.56 -0.86 -12.00
C SER A 352 0.05 -2.15 -12.65
N LYS A 353 -0.25 -2.11 -13.95
CA LYS A 353 -0.54 -3.31 -14.75
C LYS A 353 0.63 -4.30 -14.75
N ASN A 354 1.87 -3.81 -14.67
CA ASN A 354 3.05 -4.66 -14.57
C ASN A 354 3.12 -5.39 -13.22
N ALA A 355 2.76 -4.71 -12.14
CA ALA A 355 2.63 -5.31 -10.82
C ALA A 355 1.54 -6.39 -10.81
N TYR A 356 0.33 -6.08 -11.26
CA TYR A 356 -0.75 -7.06 -11.34
C TYR A 356 -0.37 -8.30 -12.16
N ARG A 357 0.28 -8.13 -13.33
CA ARG A 357 0.76 -9.24 -14.17
C ARG A 357 1.88 -10.05 -13.53
N THR A 358 2.68 -9.45 -12.66
CA THR A 358 3.74 -10.17 -11.95
C THR A 358 3.16 -10.97 -10.79
N ILE A 359 2.24 -10.37 -10.04
CA ILE A 359 1.50 -11.02 -8.95
C ILE A 359 0.65 -12.19 -9.48
N SER A 360 0.02 -12.05 -10.66
CA SER A 360 -0.83 -13.09 -11.24
C SER A 360 -0.09 -14.37 -11.64
N LYS A 361 1.25 -14.33 -11.72
CA LYS A 361 2.08 -15.53 -11.88
C LYS A 361 2.06 -16.44 -10.65
N TYR A 362 1.79 -15.87 -9.48
CA TYR A 362 1.75 -16.56 -8.20
C TYR A 362 0.32 -16.93 -7.81
N PHE A 363 -0.60 -15.96 -7.88
CA PHE A 363 -1.99 -16.09 -7.46
C PHE A 363 -2.91 -16.02 -8.65
N ASN A 364 -3.80 -17.01 -8.81
CA ASN A 364 -4.82 -16.98 -9.87
C ASN A 364 -6.08 -16.20 -9.49
N SER A 365 -6.14 -15.62 -8.29
CA SER A 365 -7.33 -14.97 -7.76
C SER A 365 -6.98 -13.85 -6.80
N PHE A 366 -7.66 -12.72 -6.93
CA PHE A 366 -7.47 -11.53 -6.10
C PHE A 366 -8.77 -11.20 -5.35
N ASN A 367 -8.72 -10.99 -4.04
CA ASN A 367 -9.83 -10.45 -3.26
C ASN A 367 -9.62 -8.94 -3.08
N ASP A 368 -10.08 -8.14 -4.05
CA ASP A 368 -9.47 -6.84 -4.36
C ASP A 368 -10.45 -5.86 -5.05
N ARG A 369 -10.00 -4.61 -5.25
CA ARG A 369 -10.59 -3.57 -6.11
C ARG A 369 -9.58 -3.13 -7.16
N ILE A 370 -9.36 -3.94 -8.18
CA ILE A 370 -8.33 -3.64 -9.18
C ILE A 370 -8.46 -2.23 -9.76
N MET A 371 -7.33 -1.60 -10.05
CA MET A 371 -7.30 -0.34 -10.78
C MET A 371 -7.64 -0.59 -12.25
N SER A 372 -8.79 -0.08 -12.69
CA SER A 372 -9.24 -0.28 -14.07
C SER A 372 -8.41 0.53 -15.07
N ALA A 373 -7.79 1.62 -14.63
CA ALA A 373 -6.75 2.32 -15.37
C ALA A 373 -5.60 2.70 -14.41
N GLU A 374 -4.42 3.03 -14.92
CA GLU A 374 -3.33 3.56 -14.09
C GLU A 374 -3.57 5.04 -13.76
N ILE A 375 -4.71 5.33 -13.15
CA ILE A 375 -5.20 6.66 -12.79
C ILE A 375 -5.80 6.58 -11.39
N SER A 376 -5.43 7.51 -10.51
CA SER A 376 -5.99 7.58 -9.15
C SER A 376 -7.52 7.68 -9.19
N GLY A 377 -8.20 6.97 -8.29
CA GLY A 377 -9.66 6.92 -8.22
C GLY A 377 -10.31 5.90 -9.16
N THR A 378 -9.52 5.04 -9.83
CA THR A 378 -10.06 3.96 -10.68
C THR A 378 -9.99 2.57 -10.04
N GLN A 379 -9.83 2.50 -8.72
CA GLN A 379 -10.00 1.27 -7.93
C GLN A 379 -11.47 0.86 -8.01
N GLN A 380 -11.77 -0.10 -8.88
CA GLN A 380 -13.14 -0.37 -9.26
C GLN A 380 -13.86 -1.23 -8.21
N ILE A 381 -15.07 -0.80 -7.86
CA ILE A 381 -15.98 -1.54 -6.99
C ILE A 381 -16.78 -2.52 -7.86
N PHE A 382 -16.59 -3.82 -7.65
CA PHE A 382 -17.31 -4.87 -8.36
C PHE A 382 -18.45 -5.43 -7.51
N PRO A 383 -19.65 -5.65 -8.08
CA PRO A 383 -20.75 -6.23 -7.31
C PRO A 383 -20.76 -7.77 -7.29
N TYR A 384 -20.00 -8.39 -8.18
CA TYR A 384 -19.92 -9.84 -8.38
C TYR A 384 -18.47 -10.24 -8.71
N SER A 385 -18.19 -11.54 -8.75
CA SER A 385 -16.88 -12.03 -9.19
C SER A 385 -16.72 -11.92 -10.71
N ALA A 386 -15.52 -11.62 -11.20
CA ALA A 386 -15.23 -11.47 -12.62
C ALA A 386 -13.92 -12.16 -13.02
N ASN A 387 -13.86 -12.76 -14.21
CA ASN A 387 -12.63 -13.34 -14.74
C ASN A 387 -11.88 -12.28 -15.55
N ILE A 388 -10.93 -11.60 -14.93
CA ILE A 388 -10.18 -10.50 -15.54
C ILE A 388 -9.22 -11.08 -16.58
N LYS A 389 -9.66 -11.09 -17.85
CA LYS A 389 -9.06 -11.90 -18.92
C LYS A 389 -7.63 -11.48 -19.26
N ASP A 390 -7.35 -10.18 -19.24
CA ASP A 390 -6.03 -9.63 -19.59
C ASP A 390 -4.97 -9.86 -18.50
N LEU A 391 -5.40 -10.13 -17.26
CA LEU A 391 -4.54 -10.52 -16.14
C LEU A 391 -4.53 -12.04 -15.89
N GLY A 392 -5.53 -12.76 -16.37
CA GLY A 392 -5.68 -14.21 -16.17
C GLY A 392 -6.07 -14.59 -14.74
N ILE A 393 -6.80 -13.71 -14.02
CA ILE A 393 -7.17 -13.89 -12.62
C ILE A 393 -8.68 -13.86 -12.39
N LEU A 394 -9.13 -14.57 -11.36
CA LEU A 394 -10.48 -14.43 -10.82
C LEU A 394 -10.50 -13.32 -9.77
N LEU A 395 -11.24 -12.25 -10.05
CA LEU A 395 -11.52 -11.20 -9.08
C LEU A 395 -12.67 -11.63 -8.17
N ILE A 396 -12.43 -11.56 -6.87
CA ILE A 396 -13.40 -11.73 -5.79
C ILE A 396 -13.60 -10.34 -5.18
N PRO A 397 -14.83 -9.79 -5.21
CA PRO A 397 -15.01 -8.37 -4.93
C PRO A 397 -14.73 -8.00 -3.48
N GLU A 398 -14.24 -6.79 -3.25
CA GLU A 398 -14.34 -6.03 -2.00
C GLU A 398 -15.17 -4.77 -2.25
N ASN A 399 -16.37 -4.63 -1.67
CA ASN A 399 -17.36 -3.67 -2.19
C ASN A 399 -18.31 -3.01 -1.18
N LEU A 400 -18.15 -3.30 0.11
CA LEU A 400 -18.89 -2.66 1.20
C LEU A 400 -17.97 -1.81 2.11
N GLY A 401 -16.65 -1.95 1.98
CA GLY A 401 -15.70 -1.14 2.74
C GLY A 401 -15.55 -1.62 4.18
N TYR A 402 -15.34 -0.69 5.12
CA TYR A 402 -14.98 -1.02 6.50
C TYR A 402 -15.62 -0.12 7.54
N VAL A 403 -15.53 -0.57 8.80
CA VAL A 403 -15.94 0.21 9.96
C VAL A 403 -14.75 1.01 10.46
N ASP A 404 -14.79 2.32 10.28
CA ASP A 404 -13.77 3.23 10.80
C ASP A 404 -13.67 3.15 12.34
N PHE A 405 -12.46 3.19 12.89
CA PHE A 405 -12.26 3.09 14.33
C PHE A 405 -12.66 4.37 15.10
N GLN A 406 -12.39 5.55 14.54
CA GLN A 406 -12.71 6.84 15.13
C GLN A 406 -14.21 7.13 15.04
N LYS A 407 -14.83 6.73 13.93
CA LYS A 407 -16.26 6.89 13.67
C LYS A 407 -16.90 5.53 13.29
N PRO A 408 -17.06 4.62 14.25
CA PRO A 408 -17.58 3.28 13.98
C PRO A 408 -19.06 3.31 13.62
N GLU A 409 -19.34 3.42 12.31
CA GLU A 409 -20.67 3.47 11.70
C GLU A 409 -20.98 2.16 10.96
N PRO A 410 -21.27 1.05 11.67
CA PRO A 410 -21.67 -0.22 11.02
C PRO A 410 -22.91 -0.10 10.14
N GLU A 411 -23.72 0.95 10.34
CA GLU A 411 -24.92 1.25 9.55
C GLU A 411 -24.62 1.47 8.07
N LYS A 412 -23.47 2.08 7.72
CA LYS A 412 -23.08 2.30 6.32
C LYS A 412 -22.91 0.98 5.58
N ILE A 413 -22.17 0.03 6.16
CA ILE A 413 -22.01 -1.32 5.60
C ILE A 413 -23.36 -2.02 5.47
N ILE A 414 -24.24 -1.87 6.47
CA ILE A 414 -25.57 -2.49 6.46
C ILE A 414 -26.46 -1.89 5.35
N GLU A 415 -26.38 -0.58 5.11
CA GLU A 415 -27.09 0.10 4.03
C GLU A 415 -26.55 -0.30 2.66
N SER A 416 -25.23 -0.27 2.46
CA SER A 416 -24.60 -0.74 1.22
C SER A 416 -24.92 -2.22 0.96
N ALA A 417 -24.93 -3.07 1.99
CA ALA A 417 -25.35 -4.47 1.89
C ALA A 417 -26.84 -4.65 1.55
N ARG A 418 -27.72 -3.71 1.93
CA ARG A 418 -29.12 -3.71 1.48
C ARG A 418 -29.21 -3.36 0.01
N ASN A 419 -28.55 -2.28 -0.40
CA ASN A 419 -28.54 -1.81 -1.78
C ASN A 419 -27.96 -2.86 -2.74
N MET A 420 -26.95 -3.62 -2.30
CA MET A 420 -26.35 -4.72 -3.04
C MET A 420 -27.34 -5.84 -3.42
N LEU A 421 -28.45 -6.02 -2.71
CA LEU A 421 -29.46 -7.06 -3.00
C LEU A 421 -30.14 -6.87 -4.36
N VAL A 422 -30.06 -5.67 -4.96
CA VAL A 422 -30.64 -5.45 -6.31
C VAL A 422 -29.88 -6.20 -7.39
N VAL A 423 -28.60 -6.50 -7.17
CA VAL A 423 -27.77 -7.28 -8.09
C VAL A 423 -28.05 -8.76 -7.83
N ARG A 424 -28.72 -9.40 -8.79
CA ARG A 424 -29.30 -10.74 -8.63
C ARG A 424 -28.33 -11.80 -8.12
N ASP A 425 -27.07 -11.77 -8.56
CA ASP A 425 -26.02 -12.71 -8.15
C ASP A 425 -24.86 -12.01 -7.42
N GLY A 426 -25.18 -10.93 -6.72
CA GLY A 426 -24.24 -10.09 -6.01
C GLY A 426 -23.48 -10.81 -4.88
N ILE A 427 -22.23 -10.39 -4.68
CA ILE A 427 -21.35 -10.84 -3.60
C ILE A 427 -21.00 -9.64 -2.74
N ALA A 428 -21.57 -9.56 -1.54
CA ALA A 428 -21.29 -8.50 -0.57
C ALA A 428 -20.01 -8.82 0.23
N SER A 429 -18.95 -8.04 0.06
CA SER A 429 -17.71 -8.20 0.83
C SER A 429 -17.36 -6.93 1.58
N PHE A 430 -17.04 -7.08 2.86
CA PHE A 430 -16.54 -6.01 3.71
C PHE A 430 -15.34 -6.49 4.51
N PHE A 431 -14.55 -5.54 5.00
CA PHE A 431 -13.45 -5.82 5.92
C PHE A 431 -13.60 -5.17 7.29
N PHE A 432 -12.89 -5.75 8.27
CA PHE A 432 -12.97 -5.36 9.67
C PHE A 432 -11.60 -5.47 10.34
N HIS A 433 -11.09 -4.36 10.85
CA HIS A 433 -9.81 -4.36 11.56
C HIS A 433 -9.90 -5.01 12.95
N PRO A 434 -8.90 -5.79 13.38
CA PRO A 434 -8.89 -6.45 14.69
C PRO A 434 -9.09 -5.51 15.89
N PHE A 435 -8.61 -4.27 15.80
CA PHE A 435 -8.69 -3.27 16.87
C PHE A 435 -10.05 -2.56 16.98
N VAL A 436 -10.94 -2.71 16.00
CA VAL A 436 -12.29 -2.13 16.06
C VAL A 436 -13.17 -2.93 17.04
N PRO A 437 -13.97 -2.28 17.89
CA PRO A 437 -14.83 -2.98 18.84
C PRO A 437 -15.75 -4.02 18.18
N ILE A 438 -15.60 -5.30 18.56
CA ILE A 438 -16.32 -6.45 17.98
C ILE A 438 -17.86 -6.34 18.01
N LYS A 439 -18.43 -5.44 18.83
CA LYS A 439 -19.87 -5.15 18.83
C LYS A 439 -20.37 -4.68 17.46
N ASN A 440 -19.54 -3.99 16.68
CA ASN A 440 -19.87 -3.48 15.36
C ASN A 440 -19.94 -4.63 14.34
N LEU A 441 -18.92 -5.51 14.33
CA LEU A 441 -18.92 -6.74 13.54
C LEU A 441 -20.14 -7.61 13.85
N LYS A 442 -20.48 -7.79 15.13
CA LYS A 442 -21.68 -8.53 15.56
C LYS A 442 -22.97 -7.95 14.98
N LYS A 443 -23.07 -6.62 14.93
CA LYS A 443 -24.24 -5.93 14.38
C LYS A 443 -24.36 -6.14 12.88
N ILE A 444 -23.28 -5.93 12.13
CA ILE A 444 -23.24 -6.12 10.66
C ILE A 444 -23.64 -7.56 10.31
N VAL A 445 -22.96 -8.55 10.91
CA VAL A 445 -23.25 -9.97 10.68
C VAL A 445 -24.70 -10.31 10.96
N LYS A 446 -25.27 -9.80 12.06
CA LYS A 446 -26.67 -10.06 12.43
C LYS A 446 -27.64 -9.49 11.40
N GLU A 447 -27.43 -8.23 10.97
CA GLU A 447 -28.35 -7.59 10.03
C GLU A 447 -28.20 -8.17 8.61
N MET A 448 -26.97 -8.46 8.15
CA MET A 448 -26.77 -9.13 6.86
C MET A 448 -27.43 -10.53 6.83
N LYS A 449 -27.29 -11.34 7.90
CA LYS A 449 -28.00 -12.63 7.99
C LYS A 449 -29.52 -12.47 7.92
N LYS A 450 -30.09 -11.44 8.56
CA LYS A 450 -31.54 -11.17 8.48
C LYS A 450 -32.00 -10.77 7.08
N MET A 451 -31.14 -10.09 6.32
CA MET A 451 -31.38 -9.75 4.91
C MET A 451 -31.29 -10.96 3.97
N GLY A 452 -30.81 -12.12 4.45
CA GLY A 452 -30.68 -13.34 3.66
C GLY A 452 -29.28 -13.58 3.09
N TRP A 453 -28.31 -12.73 3.40
CA TRP A 453 -26.92 -12.93 2.95
C TRP A 453 -26.33 -14.23 3.51
N LYS A 454 -25.73 -15.02 2.61
CA LYS A 454 -25.05 -16.26 2.97
C LYS A 454 -23.54 -16.09 2.98
N PHE A 455 -22.95 -16.10 4.17
CA PHE A 455 -21.50 -16.02 4.33
C PHE A 455 -20.78 -17.25 3.77
N ILE A 456 -19.77 -17.02 2.93
CA ILE A 456 -18.93 -18.03 2.28
C ILE A 456 -17.44 -17.77 2.51
N SER A 457 -16.59 -18.73 2.12
CA SER A 457 -15.14 -18.56 2.15
C SER A 457 -14.62 -18.29 0.76
N ILE A 458 -13.49 -17.60 0.63
CA ILE A 458 -12.77 -17.59 -0.66
C ILE A 458 -12.36 -19.00 -1.15
N ARG A 459 -12.32 -20.00 -0.25
CA ARG A 459 -12.13 -21.43 -0.62
C ARG A 459 -13.30 -22.03 -1.40
N ASP A 460 -14.43 -21.33 -1.50
CA ASP A 460 -15.55 -21.72 -2.36
C ASP A 460 -15.33 -21.33 -3.83
N PHE A 461 -14.30 -20.53 -4.12
CA PHE A 461 -13.80 -20.23 -5.46
C PHE A 461 -12.60 -21.11 -5.81
N PRO A 462 -12.25 -21.29 -7.10
CA PRO A 462 -11.14 -22.13 -7.53
C PRO A 462 -9.77 -21.44 -7.38
N CYS A 463 -9.44 -20.98 -6.17
CA CYS A 463 -8.22 -20.24 -5.87
C CYS A 463 -6.98 -21.16 -5.77
N GLU A 464 -5.84 -20.66 -6.23
CA GLU A 464 -4.52 -21.30 -6.15
C GLU A 464 -3.40 -20.28 -5.95
N LEU A 465 -2.42 -20.66 -5.12
CA LEU A 465 -1.08 -20.08 -5.07
C LEU A 465 -0.07 -21.11 -5.58
N ARG A 466 0.83 -20.71 -6.48
CA ARG A 466 1.89 -21.57 -7.03
C ARG A 466 3.23 -20.85 -7.01
N THR A 467 4.26 -21.55 -6.52
CA THR A 467 5.67 -21.17 -6.67
C THR A 467 6.50 -22.38 -7.10
N GLU A 468 7.82 -22.25 -7.21
CA GLU A 468 8.70 -23.39 -7.42
C GLU A 468 8.60 -24.42 -6.28
N PHE A 469 8.36 -23.99 -5.04
CA PHE A 469 8.40 -24.85 -3.84
C PHE A 469 7.04 -25.04 -3.15
N PHE A 470 6.02 -24.30 -3.59
CA PHE A 470 4.70 -24.28 -2.96
C PHE A 470 3.57 -24.50 -3.96
N TRP A 471 2.57 -25.26 -3.53
CA TRP A 471 1.26 -25.30 -4.16
C TRP A 471 0.19 -25.31 -3.09
N VAL A 472 -0.61 -24.24 -3.04
CA VAL A 472 -1.79 -24.13 -2.18
C VAL A 472 -3.00 -24.03 -3.09
N THR A 473 -4.02 -24.84 -2.88
CA THR A 473 -5.19 -24.87 -3.77
C THR A 473 -6.46 -25.22 -3.03
N SER A 474 -7.56 -24.59 -3.47
CA SER A 474 -8.93 -24.94 -3.08
C SER A 474 -9.70 -25.65 -4.21
N LYS A 475 -9.16 -25.58 -5.44
CA LYS A 475 -9.70 -26.24 -6.64
C LYS A 475 -9.33 -27.73 -6.70
N GLY A 476 -8.12 -28.07 -6.29
CA GLY A 476 -7.52 -29.38 -6.50
C GLY A 476 -7.01 -29.55 -7.94
N GLY A 477 -6.99 -30.78 -8.43
CA GLY A 477 -6.40 -31.11 -9.72
C GLY A 477 -4.95 -31.57 -9.58
N GLU A 478 -4.11 -31.21 -10.54
CA GLU A 478 -2.70 -31.57 -10.55
C GLU A 478 -1.82 -30.36 -10.23
N GLY A 479 -0.79 -30.58 -9.42
CA GLY A 479 0.22 -29.59 -9.12
C GLY A 479 1.58 -30.22 -8.95
N ARG A 480 2.59 -29.37 -9.09
CA ARG A 480 4.00 -29.75 -9.08
C ARG A 480 4.79 -28.74 -8.26
N ILE A 481 5.81 -29.23 -7.56
CA ILE A 481 6.84 -28.44 -6.91
C ILE A 481 8.21 -28.99 -7.31
N ASN A 482 9.24 -28.16 -7.39
CA ASN A 482 10.61 -28.56 -7.64
C ASN A 482 11.39 -28.56 -6.31
N SER A 483 11.52 -29.73 -5.69
CA SER A 483 12.22 -29.88 -4.41
C SER A 483 13.73 -29.93 -4.62
N ARG A 484 14.50 -29.14 -3.87
CA ARG A 484 15.98 -29.10 -3.95
C ARG A 484 16.60 -29.75 -2.70
N ASN A 485 16.58 -31.09 -2.64
CA ASN A 485 17.00 -31.87 -1.48
C ASN A 485 16.19 -31.55 -0.19
N GLN A 486 14.86 -31.51 -0.31
CA GLN A 486 13.93 -31.14 0.76
C GLN A 486 12.98 -32.30 1.10
N TYR A 487 12.42 -32.30 2.30
CA TYR A 487 11.29 -33.19 2.62
C TYR A 487 10.01 -32.67 1.97
N ILE A 488 9.13 -33.56 1.55
CA ILE A 488 7.82 -33.18 1.02
C ILE A 488 6.82 -33.16 2.16
N HIS A 489 6.06 -32.08 2.28
CA HIS A 489 4.99 -31.92 3.25
C HIS A 489 3.65 -31.70 2.54
N GLU A 490 2.65 -32.50 2.91
CA GLU A 490 1.30 -32.44 2.35
C GLU A 490 0.29 -32.21 3.48
N ILE A 491 -0.58 -31.20 3.35
CA ILE A 491 -1.68 -30.94 4.27
C ILE A 491 -2.99 -30.89 3.51
N LEU A 492 -4.03 -31.57 4.01
CA LEU A 492 -5.41 -31.40 3.57
C LEU A 492 -6.25 -30.92 4.75
N MET A 493 -6.96 -29.81 4.57
CA MET A 493 -7.90 -29.25 5.55
C MET A 493 -9.32 -29.27 5.01
N ASP A 494 -10.29 -29.45 5.91
CA ASP A 494 -11.71 -29.25 5.60
C ASP A 494 -12.13 -27.76 5.67
N ARG A 495 -13.41 -27.48 5.45
CA ARG A 495 -13.99 -26.13 5.52
C ARG A 495 -13.79 -25.43 6.86
N SER A 496 -13.79 -26.19 7.95
CA SER A 496 -13.57 -25.62 9.29
C SER A 496 -12.10 -25.30 9.57
N GLY A 497 -11.19 -25.73 8.69
CA GLY A 497 -9.74 -25.66 8.89
C GLY A 497 -9.21 -26.81 9.75
N LYS A 498 -10.00 -27.86 9.98
CA LYS A 498 -9.51 -29.09 10.61
C LYS A 498 -8.66 -29.85 9.61
N ILE A 499 -7.47 -30.24 10.06
CA ILE A 499 -6.55 -31.08 9.28
C ILE A 499 -7.15 -32.49 9.18
N LEU A 500 -7.44 -32.92 7.95
CA LEU A 500 -7.87 -34.27 7.60
C LEU A 500 -6.70 -35.19 7.28
N MET A 501 -5.61 -34.62 6.73
CA MET A 501 -4.39 -35.33 6.38
C MET A 501 -3.20 -34.39 6.58
N GLU A 502 -2.12 -34.92 7.16
CA GLU A 502 -0.81 -34.28 7.24
C GLU A 502 0.24 -35.38 7.04
N LYS A 503 1.14 -35.20 6.07
CA LYS A 503 2.14 -36.22 5.68
C LYS A 503 3.48 -35.56 5.44
N PHE A 504 4.53 -36.21 5.91
CA PHE A 504 5.92 -35.87 5.62
C PHE A 504 6.58 -37.03 4.89
N SER A 505 7.41 -36.75 3.88
CA SER A 505 8.20 -37.80 3.23
C SER A 505 9.23 -38.39 4.21
N SER A 506 9.50 -39.69 4.10
CA SER A 506 10.50 -40.36 4.93
C SER A 506 11.94 -40.00 4.56
N SER A 507 12.15 -39.52 3.33
CA SER A 507 13.44 -39.11 2.79
C SER A 507 13.32 -37.77 2.07
N ARG A 508 14.44 -37.08 1.93
CA ARG A 508 14.52 -35.87 1.09
C ARG A 508 14.35 -36.24 -0.39
N HIS A 509 13.69 -35.36 -1.12
CA HIS A 509 13.42 -35.45 -2.55
C HIS A 509 14.25 -34.41 -3.30
N ASN A 510 14.74 -34.77 -4.49
CA ASN A 510 15.44 -33.84 -5.38
C ASN A 510 14.80 -33.92 -6.78
N GLY A 511 14.38 -32.77 -7.32
CA GLY A 511 13.67 -32.65 -8.60
C GLY A 511 12.16 -32.43 -8.45
N ILE A 512 11.45 -32.59 -9.57
CA ILE A 512 10.01 -32.30 -9.67
C ILE A 512 9.18 -33.38 -8.97
N PHE A 513 8.40 -32.98 -7.97
CA PHE A 513 7.38 -33.80 -7.33
C PHE A 513 6.01 -33.39 -7.85
N THR A 514 5.25 -34.34 -8.40
CA THR A 514 3.91 -34.10 -8.95
C THR A 514 2.85 -34.80 -8.12
N LYS A 515 1.74 -34.11 -7.88
CA LYS A 515 0.62 -34.63 -7.10
C LYS A 515 -0.72 -34.28 -7.74
N ARG A 516 -1.61 -35.26 -7.81
CA ARG A 516 -3.03 -35.07 -8.14
C ARG A 516 -3.89 -35.23 -6.90
N MET A 517 -4.75 -34.25 -6.62
CA MET A 517 -5.63 -34.22 -5.44
C MET A 517 -7.05 -33.79 -5.78
N GLY A 518 -8.02 -34.56 -5.29
CA GLY A 518 -9.40 -34.09 -5.15
C GLY A 518 -9.55 -33.39 -3.80
N ILE A 519 -10.24 -32.25 -3.77
CA ILE A 519 -10.44 -31.44 -2.57
C ILE A 519 -11.95 -31.37 -2.28
N PRO A 520 -12.39 -31.61 -1.02
CA PRO A 520 -13.79 -31.42 -0.66
C PRO A 520 -14.20 -29.94 -0.76
N LYS A 521 -15.48 -29.66 -0.98
CA LYS A 521 -15.97 -28.28 -1.15
C LYS A 521 -15.60 -27.36 0.03
N GLY A 522 -14.83 -26.30 -0.23
CA GLY A 522 -14.33 -25.37 0.78
C GLY A 522 -13.11 -25.89 1.55
N GLY A 523 -12.55 -27.03 1.15
CA GLY A 523 -11.29 -27.55 1.66
C GLY A 523 -10.09 -26.79 1.12
N LEU A 524 -8.93 -27.06 1.70
CA LEU A 524 -7.66 -26.47 1.29
C LEU A 524 -6.60 -27.57 1.27
N TYR A 525 -5.83 -27.63 0.19
CA TYR A 525 -4.69 -28.52 0.09
C TYR A 525 -3.40 -27.70 -0.03
N VAL A 526 -2.37 -28.15 0.68
CA VAL A 526 -1.03 -27.57 0.67
C VAL A 526 -0.04 -28.66 0.32
N LEU A 527 0.87 -28.35 -0.59
CA LEU A 527 2.05 -29.14 -0.93
C LEU A 527 3.27 -28.21 -0.88
N GLU A 528 4.25 -28.54 -0.06
CA GLU A 528 5.47 -27.74 0.10
C GLU A 528 6.73 -28.61 0.25
N GLY A 529 7.88 -28.00 -0.03
CA GLY A 529 9.20 -28.54 0.30
C GLY A 529 9.73 -27.94 1.62
N LEU A 530 10.21 -28.79 2.53
CA LEU A 530 10.77 -28.39 3.83
C LEU A 530 12.26 -28.77 3.95
N ASP A 531 13.09 -27.83 4.38
CA ASP A 531 14.50 -28.09 4.63
C ASP A 531 14.73 -28.94 5.88
N THR A 532 13.85 -28.87 6.87
CA THR A 532 13.90 -29.65 8.11
C THR A 532 12.52 -30.18 8.47
N LEU A 533 12.46 -31.35 9.10
CA LEU A 533 11.19 -31.83 9.65
C LEU A 533 10.87 -31.10 10.95
N PRO A 534 9.60 -30.79 11.23
CA PRO A 534 9.21 -30.21 12.50
C PRO A 534 9.60 -31.13 13.66
N GLU A 535 10.06 -30.55 14.77
CA GLU A 535 10.37 -31.32 15.98
C GLU A 535 9.14 -32.13 16.42
N ARG A 536 9.35 -33.41 16.72
CA ARG A 536 8.29 -34.32 17.17
C ARG A 536 7.61 -33.71 18.41
N ARG A 537 6.29 -33.50 18.36
CA ARG A 537 5.52 -33.07 19.55
C ARG A 537 5.77 -34.05 20.71
N LYS A 538 6.42 -33.56 21.75
CA LYS A 538 6.69 -34.28 23.01
C LYS A 538 5.37 -34.75 23.63
N SER A 539 5.31 -36.00 24.08
CA SER A 539 4.12 -36.60 24.69
C SER A 539 3.95 -36.16 26.15
N PHE A 540 2.77 -36.40 26.72
CA PHE A 540 2.49 -36.11 28.14
C PHE A 540 3.43 -36.85 29.11
N LYS A 541 4.07 -37.95 28.68
CA LYS A 541 5.11 -38.67 29.45
C LYS A 541 6.45 -37.94 29.45
N ASP A 542 6.77 -37.20 28.40
CA ASP A 542 8.03 -36.45 28.26
C ASP A 542 8.02 -35.15 29.08
N LEU A 543 6.81 -34.62 29.38
CA LEU A 543 6.60 -33.46 30.25
C LEU A 543 6.91 -33.71 31.74
N ILE A 544 6.93 -34.97 32.17
CA ILE A 544 7.16 -35.32 33.58
C ILE A 544 8.67 -35.34 33.91
N SER A 545 9.54 -35.55 32.93
CA SER A 545 11.01 -35.60 33.13
C SER A 545 11.71 -34.23 33.15
N GLU A 546 11.06 -33.15 32.68
CA GLU A 546 11.68 -31.81 32.62
C GLU A 546 11.49 -30.97 33.89
N LYS A 547 10.80 -31.47 34.92
CA LYS A 547 10.64 -30.76 36.21
C LYS A 547 11.93 -30.66 37.07
N ILE A 548 13.07 -31.19 36.60
CA ILE A 548 14.31 -31.27 37.40
C ILE A 548 15.44 -30.38 36.87
N PHE A 549 15.35 -29.79 35.67
CA PHE A 549 16.37 -28.82 35.20
C PHE A 549 15.76 -27.68 34.38
N PRO A 550 15.76 -26.43 34.89
CA PRO A 550 15.34 -25.29 34.08
C PRO A 550 16.42 -24.98 33.04
N LYS A 551 16.08 -25.09 31.75
CA LYS A 551 16.90 -24.50 30.68
C LYS A 551 16.76 -22.98 30.74
N LYS A 552 17.90 -22.29 30.88
CA LYS A 552 18.01 -20.85 30.76
C LYS A 552 17.55 -20.42 29.36
N GLU A 553 16.50 -19.62 29.28
CA GLU A 553 16.20 -18.84 28.08
C GLU A 553 17.40 -17.96 27.75
N VAL A 554 17.99 -18.18 26.59
CA VAL A 554 18.93 -17.23 26.02
C VAL A 554 18.09 -16.15 25.36
N LYS A 555 17.83 -15.05 26.08
CA LYS A 555 17.54 -13.78 25.42
C LYS A 555 18.77 -13.44 24.60
N GLU A 556 18.65 -13.45 23.28
CA GLU A 556 19.67 -12.81 22.44
C GLU A 556 19.68 -11.33 22.78
N ILE A 557 20.69 -10.93 23.53
CA ILE A 557 21.00 -9.54 23.80
C ILE A 557 21.47 -8.97 22.46
N LEU A 558 20.75 -7.97 21.94
CA LEU A 558 21.19 -7.13 20.82
C LEU A 558 22.68 -6.82 20.99
N LYS A 559 23.55 -7.42 20.17
CA LYS A 559 24.99 -7.17 20.22
C LYS A 559 25.21 -5.73 19.78
N ILE A 560 25.72 -4.91 20.70
CA ILE A 560 26.14 -3.54 20.40
C ILE A 560 27.32 -3.62 19.42
N PRO A 561 27.28 -2.92 18.27
CA PRO A 561 28.42 -2.88 17.36
C PRO A 561 29.66 -2.31 18.07
N GLU A 562 30.76 -3.07 18.04
CA GLU A 562 32.04 -2.63 18.56
C GLU A 562 32.76 -1.80 17.49
N ILE A 563 33.10 -0.54 17.81
CA ILE A 563 33.66 0.42 16.85
C ILE A 563 35.11 0.74 17.21
N LEU A 564 36.00 0.69 16.24
CA LEU A 564 37.39 1.14 16.35
C LEU A 564 37.62 2.32 15.42
N ILE A 565 38.13 3.43 15.96
CA ILE A 565 38.63 4.56 15.16
C ILE A 565 40.15 4.52 15.19
N ILE A 566 40.75 4.44 14.01
CA ILE A 566 42.20 4.42 13.81
C ILE A 566 42.62 5.84 13.47
N ARG A 567 43.27 6.52 14.41
CA ARG A 567 43.58 7.96 14.31
C ARG A 567 45.07 8.24 14.15
N LYS A 568 45.38 9.44 13.66
CA LYS A 568 46.74 9.97 13.61
C LYS A 568 47.02 10.71 14.91
N ASP A 569 48.14 10.40 15.55
CA ASP A 569 48.54 11.15 16.73
C ASP A 569 49.03 12.55 16.33
N ARG A 570 48.61 13.56 17.11
CA ARG A 570 48.99 14.98 16.92
C ARG A 570 48.55 15.60 15.58
N ALA A 571 47.43 15.16 15.00
CA ALA A 571 46.77 15.85 13.88
C ALA A 571 46.46 17.33 14.23
N LYS A 572 46.53 18.23 13.24
CA LYS A 572 46.29 19.68 13.39
C LYS A 572 45.35 20.19 12.30
N GLY A 573 44.63 21.28 12.58
CA GLY A 573 43.75 21.93 11.61
C GLY A 573 42.62 21.01 11.13
N GLU A 574 42.38 21.00 9.82
CA GLU A 574 41.33 20.20 9.16
C GLU A 574 41.42 18.71 9.52
N GLU A 575 42.63 18.14 9.58
CA GLU A 575 42.86 16.74 9.95
C GLU A 575 42.41 16.42 11.38
N LYS A 576 42.55 17.38 12.29
CA LYS A 576 42.11 17.21 13.68
C LYS A 576 40.57 17.18 13.74
N PHE A 577 39.92 18.11 13.05
CA PHE A 577 38.46 18.19 13.02
C PHE A 577 37.84 16.94 12.39
N ASP A 578 38.45 16.44 11.31
CA ASP A 578 37.97 15.25 10.63
C ASP A 578 37.92 14.02 11.55
N GLN A 579 39.03 13.66 12.21
CA GLN A 579 39.03 12.51 13.11
C GLN A 579 38.15 12.71 14.36
N GLU A 580 38.04 13.93 14.90
CA GLU A 580 37.17 14.25 16.04
C GLU A 580 35.69 14.19 15.64
N SER A 581 35.36 14.54 14.41
CA SER A 581 33.99 14.55 13.91
C SER A 581 33.39 13.15 13.79
N PHE A 582 34.15 12.16 13.30
CA PHE A 582 33.73 10.76 13.33
C PHE A 582 33.46 10.29 14.77
N GLU A 583 34.36 10.60 15.70
CA GLU A 583 34.21 10.24 17.12
C GLU A 583 32.95 10.89 17.73
N SER A 584 32.73 12.19 17.48
CA SER A 584 31.58 12.94 17.95
C SER A 584 30.28 12.33 17.45
N VAL A 585 30.18 12.04 16.15
CA VAL A 585 28.98 11.42 15.56
C VAL A 585 28.70 10.06 16.21
N PHE A 586 29.69 9.17 16.30
CA PHE A 586 29.50 7.87 16.95
C PHE A 586 29.04 8.01 18.42
N LYS A 587 29.64 8.94 19.18
CA LYS A 587 29.23 9.20 20.58
C LYS A 587 27.81 9.75 20.69
N ILE A 588 27.39 10.66 19.79
CA ILE A 588 26.04 11.22 19.76
C ILE A 588 25.00 10.11 19.61
N PHE A 589 25.28 9.11 18.77
CA PHE A 589 24.39 7.96 18.53
C PHE A 589 24.59 6.79 19.50
N GLY A 590 25.27 7.03 20.62
CA GLY A 590 25.34 6.09 21.75
C GLY A 590 26.40 5.00 21.62
N PHE A 591 27.27 5.07 20.61
CA PHE A 591 28.43 4.18 20.50
C PHE A 591 29.55 4.64 21.42
N ARG A 592 30.41 3.68 21.79
CA ARG A 592 31.64 3.94 22.57
C ARG A 592 32.84 3.52 21.72
N PRO A 593 33.24 4.33 20.72
CA PRO A 593 34.35 3.95 19.86
C PRO A 593 35.64 3.82 20.66
N LYS A 594 36.35 2.72 20.46
CA LYS A 594 37.73 2.56 20.93
C LYS A 594 38.64 3.33 19.97
N LEU A 595 39.59 4.07 20.52
CA LEU A 595 40.55 4.84 19.74
C LEU A 595 41.92 4.18 19.81
N ILE A 596 42.57 3.97 18.66
CA ILE A 596 43.96 3.53 18.60
C ILE A 596 44.76 4.43 17.66
N SER A 597 46.07 4.53 17.89
CA SER A 597 46.99 5.15 16.93
C SER A 597 47.27 4.19 15.77
N ARG A 598 47.60 4.73 14.59
CA ARG A 598 47.92 3.97 13.37
C ARG A 598 48.94 2.85 13.62
N GLU A 599 49.98 3.13 14.40
CA GLU A 599 51.10 2.21 14.68
C GLU A 599 50.69 0.98 15.50
N LYS A 600 49.45 0.96 16.03
CA LYS A 600 48.88 -0.17 16.78
C LYS A 600 47.99 -1.07 15.95
N VAL A 601 47.72 -0.76 14.68
CA VAL A 601 46.81 -1.54 13.81
C VAL A 601 47.24 -3.00 13.75
N ILE A 602 48.49 -3.27 13.38
CA ILE A 602 49.02 -4.65 13.27
C ILE A 602 49.03 -5.40 14.61
N LYS A 603 49.12 -4.67 15.73
CA LYS A 603 49.11 -5.26 17.09
C LYS A 603 47.71 -5.47 17.65
N THR A 604 46.67 -5.02 16.95
CA THR A 604 45.28 -5.07 17.40
C THR A 604 44.55 -6.18 16.66
N ASN A 605 43.82 -7.03 17.38
CA ASN A 605 42.93 -8.01 16.75
C ASN A 605 41.69 -7.30 16.20
N LEU A 606 41.72 -6.94 14.92
CA LEU A 606 40.64 -6.20 14.27
C LEU A 606 39.30 -6.97 14.24
N ARG A 607 39.33 -8.30 14.37
CA ARG A 607 38.12 -9.16 14.39
C ARG A 607 37.24 -8.97 15.63
N ASP A 608 37.76 -8.29 16.66
CA ASP A 608 36.97 -7.95 17.85
C ASP A 608 35.97 -6.82 17.58
N PHE A 609 36.09 -6.12 16.44
CA PHE A 609 35.27 -4.99 16.06
C PHE A 609 34.29 -5.34 14.94
N THR A 610 33.18 -4.62 14.89
CA THR A 610 32.20 -4.69 13.80
C THR A 610 32.45 -3.61 12.76
N ILE A 611 32.91 -2.44 13.20
CA ILE A 611 33.15 -1.26 12.37
C ILE A 611 34.56 -0.74 12.61
N LEU A 612 35.32 -0.58 11.53
CA LEU A 612 36.56 0.20 11.51
C LEU A 612 36.29 1.53 10.82
N CYS A 613 36.65 2.61 11.49
CA CYS A 613 36.66 3.95 10.90
C CYS A 613 38.11 4.42 10.82
N VAL A 614 38.55 4.75 9.61
CA VAL A 614 39.90 5.21 9.31
C VAL A 614 39.79 6.58 8.64
N PRO A 615 39.80 7.67 9.43
CA PRO A 615 39.75 9.03 8.90
C PRO A 615 40.94 9.33 7.98
N TYR A 616 40.75 10.29 7.10
CA TYR A 616 41.71 10.76 6.10
C TYR A 616 43.16 10.89 6.61
N PRO A 617 43.44 11.55 7.76
CA PRO A 617 44.82 11.70 8.24
C PRO A 617 45.53 10.39 8.57
N SER A 618 44.80 9.34 8.95
CA SER A 618 45.39 8.01 9.13
C SER A 618 45.50 7.26 7.82
N ALA A 619 44.42 7.24 7.03
CA ALA A 619 44.36 6.50 5.78
C ALA A 619 45.43 6.94 4.77
N LYS A 620 45.78 8.23 4.73
CA LYS A 620 46.78 8.77 3.81
C LYS A 620 48.23 8.35 4.11
N GLU A 621 48.51 7.95 5.34
CA GLU A 621 49.85 7.57 5.82
C GLU A 621 50.00 6.06 6.03
N MET A 622 48.97 5.27 5.71
CA MET A 622 49.00 3.82 5.94
C MET A 622 49.97 3.10 5.01
N GLU A 623 50.71 2.17 5.61
CA GLU A 623 51.61 1.26 4.92
C GLU A 623 50.87 0.03 4.38
N LYS A 624 51.48 -0.65 3.40
CA LYS A 624 50.86 -1.79 2.71
C LYS A 624 50.41 -2.91 3.66
N GLU A 625 51.20 -3.18 4.70
CA GLU A 625 50.87 -4.19 5.70
C GLU A 625 49.63 -3.82 6.51
N GLU A 626 49.48 -2.54 6.87
CA GLU A 626 48.31 -2.01 7.59
C GLU A 626 47.06 -2.08 6.72
N ILE A 627 47.18 -1.67 5.44
CA ILE A 627 46.08 -1.72 4.46
C ILE A 627 45.59 -3.15 4.25
N ASN A 628 46.50 -4.12 4.08
CA ASN A 628 46.14 -5.52 3.92
C ASN A 628 45.34 -6.04 5.14
N SER A 629 45.73 -5.65 6.36
CA SER A 629 45.01 -6.04 7.57
C SER A 629 43.57 -5.48 7.61
N LEU A 630 43.35 -4.26 7.11
CA LEU A 630 42.01 -3.69 6.97
C LEU A 630 41.19 -4.38 5.88
N ILE A 631 41.81 -4.74 4.76
CA ILE A 631 41.15 -5.48 3.68
C ILE A 631 40.71 -6.85 4.19
N ASP A 632 41.57 -7.59 4.87
CA ASP A 632 41.25 -8.89 5.48
C ASP A 632 40.07 -8.79 6.45
N PHE A 633 40.00 -7.69 7.22
CA PHE A 633 38.87 -7.41 8.11
C PHE A 633 37.55 -7.24 7.35
N VAL A 634 37.55 -6.44 6.29
CA VAL A 634 36.34 -6.22 5.47
C VAL A 634 35.95 -7.49 4.75
N GLU A 635 36.90 -8.20 4.13
CA GLU A 635 36.61 -9.46 3.43
C GLU A 635 36.01 -10.52 4.36
N GLY A 636 36.40 -10.48 5.64
CA GLY A 636 35.87 -11.31 6.73
C GLY A 636 34.45 -10.98 7.18
N GLY A 637 33.85 -9.88 6.71
CA GLY A 637 32.48 -9.46 7.07
C GLY A 637 32.38 -8.12 7.80
N GLY A 638 33.50 -7.43 8.01
CA GLY A 638 33.55 -6.14 8.70
C GLY A 638 33.05 -4.97 7.85
N ILE A 639 32.74 -3.84 8.52
CA ILE A 639 32.40 -2.56 7.88
C ILE A 639 33.59 -1.61 8.01
N LEU A 640 34.07 -1.08 6.88
CA LEU A 640 35.14 -0.07 6.85
C LEU A 640 34.60 1.28 6.38
N ILE A 641 34.92 2.34 7.11
CA ILE A 641 34.54 3.72 6.81
C ILE A 641 35.82 4.52 6.63
N THR A 642 35.95 5.21 5.50
CA THR A 642 37.10 6.08 5.22
C THR A 642 36.71 7.19 4.25
N ASP A 643 37.56 8.20 4.14
CA ASP A 643 37.28 9.42 3.40
C ASP A 643 38.52 9.97 2.69
N GLY A 644 38.27 10.72 1.61
CA GLY A 644 39.29 11.37 0.79
C GLY A 644 40.16 10.43 -0.05
N LYS A 645 41.06 11.02 -0.85
CA LYS A 645 42.02 10.28 -1.68
C LYS A 645 43.22 9.81 -0.87
N THR A 646 43.36 8.50 -0.70
CA THR A 646 44.41 7.85 0.11
C THR A 646 44.85 6.51 -0.49
N PRO A 647 46.04 5.98 -0.14
CA PRO A 647 46.46 4.63 -0.54
C PRO A 647 45.48 3.53 -0.12
N LEU A 648 44.79 3.72 1.02
CA LEU A 648 43.70 2.84 1.46
C LEU A 648 42.54 2.88 0.47
N SER A 649 42.04 4.07 0.12
CA SER A 649 40.92 4.21 -0.84
C SER A 649 41.22 3.58 -2.21
N GLU A 650 42.45 3.73 -2.71
CA GLU A 650 42.88 3.11 -3.97
C GLU A 650 42.87 1.58 -3.87
N SER A 651 43.36 1.03 -2.75
CA SER A 651 43.38 -0.41 -2.48
C SER A 651 41.98 -1.01 -2.28
N LEU A 652 40.99 -0.18 -1.93
CA LEU A 652 39.57 -0.54 -1.83
C LEU A 652 38.84 -0.53 -3.18
N GLY A 653 39.54 -0.19 -4.27
CA GLY A 653 39.00 -0.15 -5.63
C GLY A 653 38.41 1.19 -6.05
N ILE A 654 38.76 2.29 -5.37
CA ILE A 654 38.44 3.64 -5.82
C ILE A 654 39.49 4.08 -6.84
N ARG A 655 39.08 4.30 -8.09
CA ARG A 655 39.97 4.71 -9.20
C ARG A 655 39.83 6.20 -9.46
N TYR A 656 40.92 6.94 -9.29
CA TYR A 656 40.97 8.38 -9.54
C TYR A 656 41.41 8.67 -10.98
N GLU A 657 40.78 9.67 -11.60
CA GLU A 657 40.94 9.98 -13.02
C GLU A 657 41.91 11.15 -13.30
N GLY A 658 42.51 11.77 -12.27
CA GLY A 658 43.41 12.91 -12.43
C GLY A 658 42.74 14.25 -12.75
N ILE A 659 41.42 14.29 -12.92
CA ILE A 659 40.65 15.50 -13.26
C ILE A 659 40.06 16.12 -11.99
N LYS A 660 40.39 17.38 -11.69
CA LYS A 660 39.77 18.10 -10.54
C LYS A 660 38.46 18.76 -10.94
N LYS A 661 37.43 18.57 -10.12
CA LYS A 661 36.09 19.17 -10.24
C LYS A 661 35.78 19.99 -8.99
N GLU A 662 35.20 21.17 -9.18
CA GLU A 662 34.63 21.95 -8.08
C GLU A 662 33.28 21.36 -7.69
N VAL A 663 33.09 21.11 -6.40
CA VAL A 663 31.87 20.57 -5.81
C VAL A 663 31.31 21.61 -4.85
N LYS A 664 30.08 22.05 -5.11
CA LYS A 664 29.40 23.10 -4.33
C LYS A 664 28.00 22.70 -3.92
N GLU A 665 27.27 22.06 -4.81
CA GLU A 665 25.86 21.71 -4.60
C GLU A 665 25.73 20.20 -4.54
N VAL A 666 25.33 19.68 -3.39
CA VAL A 666 25.26 18.26 -3.11
C VAL A 666 23.83 17.79 -3.17
N LYS A 667 23.59 16.81 -4.04
CA LYS A 667 22.32 16.13 -4.19
C LYS A 667 22.37 14.79 -3.47
N GLU A 668 21.44 14.61 -2.53
CA GLU A 668 21.20 13.33 -1.88
C GLU A 668 20.40 12.39 -2.78
N LEU A 669 20.83 11.13 -2.84
CA LEU A 669 20.14 10.06 -3.58
C LEU A 669 19.48 9.05 -2.64
N SER A 670 19.96 8.98 -1.40
CA SER A 670 19.46 8.04 -0.39
C SER A 670 18.26 8.57 0.40
N ILE A 671 17.97 9.88 0.34
CA ILE A 671 16.89 10.56 1.07
C ILE A 671 16.28 11.71 0.24
N PRO A 672 14.96 11.94 0.32
CA PRO A 672 14.27 12.99 -0.44
C PRO A 672 14.36 14.35 0.27
N VAL A 673 15.55 14.96 0.25
CA VAL A 673 15.83 16.26 0.87
C VAL A 673 16.25 17.30 -0.17
N PRO A 674 16.06 18.62 0.10
CA PRO A 674 16.64 19.67 -0.74
C PRO A 674 18.15 19.54 -0.88
N ASN A 675 18.70 20.04 -1.99
CA ASN A 675 20.15 20.07 -2.20
C ASN A 675 20.86 20.84 -1.08
N LEU A 676 22.00 20.32 -0.63
CA LEU A 676 22.88 21.01 0.30
C LEU A 676 23.88 21.89 -0.48
N TYR A 677 24.26 23.02 0.10
CA TYR A 677 25.30 23.89 -0.46
C TYR A 677 26.51 23.90 0.47
N TRP A 678 27.65 23.41 -0.02
CA TRP A 678 28.92 23.50 0.68
C TRP A 678 29.54 24.89 0.48
N ASN A 679 29.86 25.55 1.60
CA ASN A 679 30.49 26.86 1.60
C ASN A 679 31.64 26.87 2.63
N PRO A 680 32.90 26.95 2.19
CA PRO A 680 33.35 27.06 0.79
C PRO A 680 33.15 25.77 -0.02
N PRO A 681 33.11 25.85 -1.37
CA PRO A 681 33.15 24.67 -2.23
C PRO A 681 34.49 23.92 -2.10
N VAL A 682 34.54 22.67 -2.57
CA VAL A 682 35.75 21.84 -2.53
C VAL A 682 36.16 21.39 -3.93
N PHE A 683 37.47 21.37 -4.19
CA PHE A 683 38.03 20.78 -5.41
C PHE A 683 38.40 19.32 -5.16
N LEU A 684 37.68 18.41 -5.79
CA LEU A 684 37.85 16.96 -5.67
C LEU A 684 38.40 16.39 -6.98
N GLU A 685 39.34 15.45 -6.89
CA GLU A 685 39.74 14.63 -8.04
C GLU A 685 38.62 13.62 -8.36
N SER A 686 38.12 13.66 -9.60
CA SER A 686 37.11 12.75 -10.14
C SER A 686 37.52 11.31 -9.90
N PHE A 687 36.59 10.50 -9.40
CA PHE A 687 36.83 9.10 -9.12
C PHE A 687 35.64 8.23 -9.49
N LYS A 688 35.93 6.96 -9.74
CA LYS A 688 34.97 5.89 -10.02
C LYS A 688 35.18 4.73 -9.05
N ALA A 689 34.11 4.03 -8.72
CA ALA A 689 34.14 2.80 -7.95
C ALA A 689 33.40 1.70 -8.72
N ASP A 690 33.98 0.50 -8.76
CA ASP A 690 33.28 -0.67 -9.30
C ASP A 690 32.24 -1.17 -8.28
N GLU A 691 31.07 -1.58 -8.75
CA GLU A 691 30.02 -2.24 -7.94
C GLU A 691 29.51 -1.42 -6.73
N GLY A 692 29.61 -0.08 -6.77
CA GLY A 692 29.20 0.81 -5.68
C GLY A 692 27.81 1.42 -5.84
N ILE A 693 27.08 1.55 -4.73
CA ILE A 693 25.82 2.32 -4.62
C ILE A 693 26.18 3.75 -4.23
N VAL A 694 25.88 4.73 -5.10
CA VAL A 694 26.11 6.15 -4.82
C VAL A 694 25.00 6.69 -3.91
N LEU A 695 25.38 7.26 -2.77
CA LEU A 695 24.49 7.83 -1.76
C LEU A 695 24.24 9.32 -1.97
N SER A 696 25.28 10.05 -2.38
CA SER A 696 25.19 11.47 -2.74
C SER A 696 26.17 11.81 -3.87
N LYS A 697 25.85 12.85 -4.63
CA LYS A 697 26.63 13.32 -5.78
C LYS A 697 26.61 14.83 -5.91
N ASP A 698 27.56 15.39 -6.64
CA ASP A 698 27.52 16.80 -7.06
C ASP A 698 26.38 16.99 -8.08
N ALA A 699 25.56 18.02 -7.88
CA ALA A 699 24.35 18.26 -8.67
C ALA A 699 24.64 18.63 -10.13
N TRP A 700 25.84 19.12 -10.44
CA TRP A 700 26.23 19.62 -11.76
C TRP A 700 27.10 18.62 -12.52
N SER A 701 28.20 18.21 -11.92
CA SER A 701 29.20 17.33 -12.54
C SER A 701 28.90 15.85 -12.39
N GLU A 702 27.83 15.51 -11.65
CA GLU A 702 27.38 14.14 -11.38
C GLU A 702 28.43 13.26 -10.67
N GLN A 703 29.48 13.89 -10.14
CA GLN A 703 30.58 13.22 -9.45
C GLN A 703 30.06 12.58 -8.15
N PRO A 704 30.25 11.27 -7.92
CA PRO A 704 29.97 10.64 -6.64
C PRO A 704 30.70 11.34 -5.49
N LEU A 705 30.00 11.54 -4.37
CA LEU A 705 30.54 12.19 -3.16
C LEU A 705 30.48 11.28 -1.92
N ALA A 706 29.46 10.43 -1.81
CA ALA A 706 29.41 9.34 -0.83
C ALA A 706 28.91 8.07 -1.52
N LEU A 707 29.50 6.91 -1.22
CA LEU A 707 29.07 5.64 -1.77
C LEU A 707 29.30 4.48 -0.81
N ILE A 708 28.53 3.41 -1.00
CA ILE A 708 28.75 2.12 -0.35
C ILE A 708 29.15 1.09 -1.38
N LYS A 709 30.18 0.31 -1.08
CA LYS A 709 30.68 -0.75 -1.94
C LYS A 709 30.80 -2.06 -1.17
N PRO A 710 30.28 -3.19 -1.69
CA PRO A 710 30.57 -4.50 -1.11
C PRO A 710 32.03 -4.91 -1.37
N LEU A 711 32.62 -5.62 -0.42
CA LEU A 711 33.91 -6.30 -0.59
C LEU A 711 33.85 -7.67 0.09
N LYS A 712 33.70 -8.71 -0.73
CA LYS A 712 33.41 -10.09 -0.30
C LYS A 712 32.24 -10.13 0.69
N LYS A 713 32.46 -10.47 1.96
CA LYS A 713 31.41 -10.58 2.99
C LYS A 713 31.12 -9.24 3.69
N GLY A 714 31.98 -8.23 3.55
CA GLY A 714 31.86 -6.95 4.22
C GLY A 714 31.47 -5.81 3.29
N LYS A 715 31.49 -4.59 3.85
CA LYS A 715 31.06 -3.36 3.19
C LYS A 715 32.00 -2.21 3.47
N ILE A 716 32.11 -1.31 2.52
CA ILE A 716 32.89 -0.07 2.61
C ILE A 716 31.92 1.09 2.49
N LEU A 717 32.00 2.08 3.37
CA LEU A 717 31.43 3.42 3.16
C LEU A 717 32.57 4.39 2.89
N TYR A 718 32.51 5.03 1.73
CA TYR A 718 33.54 5.92 1.25
C TYR A 718 32.97 7.33 1.03
N PHE A 719 33.64 8.33 1.61
CA PHE A 719 33.40 9.74 1.31
C PHE A 719 34.49 10.27 0.37
N GLY A 720 34.11 10.85 -0.77
CA GLY A 720 35.04 11.39 -1.75
C GLY A 720 35.88 12.56 -1.22
N ALA A 721 35.32 13.34 -0.29
CA ALA A 721 35.99 14.44 0.38
C ALA A 721 36.15 14.15 1.88
N ILE A 722 37.05 14.89 2.54
CA ILE A 722 37.23 14.84 4.00
C ILE A 722 35.89 15.05 4.70
N PHE A 723 35.54 14.22 5.68
CA PHE A 723 34.22 14.14 6.29
C PHE A 723 33.78 15.45 6.96
N ASP A 724 34.65 16.07 7.76
CA ASP A 724 34.42 17.41 8.30
C ASP A 724 35.74 18.17 8.56
N PRO A 725 36.17 19.07 7.65
CA PRO A 725 37.42 19.80 7.83
C PRO A 725 37.26 21.07 8.70
N PHE A 726 36.04 21.45 9.11
CA PHE A 726 35.76 22.75 9.72
C PHE A 726 35.30 22.66 11.17
N THR A 727 34.66 21.55 11.55
CA THR A 727 34.08 21.37 12.87
C THR A 727 34.38 19.99 13.45
N PRO A 728 34.45 19.84 14.78
CA PRO A 728 34.57 18.54 15.41
C PRO A 728 33.23 17.79 15.51
N TYR A 729 32.17 18.21 14.79
CA TYR A 729 30.79 17.74 15.01
C TYR A 729 30.23 16.87 13.88
N GLY A 730 30.83 16.87 12.69
CA GLY A 730 30.39 16.03 11.56
C GLY A 730 29.18 16.61 10.82
N ILE A 731 29.12 17.94 10.72
CA ILE A 731 27.95 18.66 10.19
C ILE A 731 28.27 19.50 8.94
N SER A 732 29.54 19.73 8.61
CA SER A 732 29.88 20.69 7.56
C SER A 732 29.72 20.16 6.14
N ARG A 733 29.90 18.85 5.90
CA ARG A 733 29.82 18.26 4.55
C ARG A 733 28.82 17.12 4.41
N PHE A 734 28.92 16.09 5.25
CA PHE A 734 28.09 14.90 5.15
C PHE A 734 27.18 14.73 6.39
N PRO A 735 26.23 15.64 6.63
CA PRO A 735 25.38 15.61 7.83
C PRO A 735 24.51 14.34 7.89
N TYR A 736 24.34 13.63 6.77
CA TYR A 736 23.58 12.39 6.66
C TYR A 736 24.41 11.12 6.90
N PHE A 737 25.68 11.23 7.32
CA PHE A 737 26.48 10.07 7.74
C PHE A 737 25.76 9.12 8.72
N PRO A 738 25.03 9.59 9.75
CA PRO A 738 24.24 8.71 10.61
C PRO A 738 23.16 7.92 9.87
N PHE A 739 22.54 8.54 8.87
CA PHE A 739 21.57 7.86 8.02
C PHE A 739 22.23 6.76 7.19
N TYR A 740 23.43 6.99 6.65
CA TYR A 740 24.18 5.97 5.90
C TYR A 740 24.56 4.78 6.78
N LEU A 741 25.01 5.03 8.02
CA LEU A 741 25.28 3.97 8.99
C LEU A 741 24.05 3.11 9.23
N LYS A 742 22.90 3.75 9.46
CA LYS A 742 21.69 3.05 9.87
C LYS A 742 20.96 2.38 8.71
N ASN A 743 20.65 3.14 7.66
CA ASN A 743 19.75 2.73 6.59
C ASN A 743 20.48 2.00 5.46
N SER A 744 21.75 2.33 5.21
CA SER A 744 22.50 1.74 4.09
C SER A 744 23.49 0.66 4.53
N LEU A 745 24.10 0.80 5.71
CA LEU A 745 25.00 -0.22 6.29
C LEU A 745 24.31 -1.16 7.29
N GLY A 746 23.10 -0.83 7.78
CA GLY A 746 22.35 -1.68 8.71
C GLY A 746 22.90 -1.68 10.14
N VAL A 747 23.59 -0.61 10.56
CA VAL A 747 24.18 -0.50 11.90
C VAL A 747 23.09 -0.12 12.92
N PRO A 748 22.79 -0.95 13.93
CA PRO A 748 21.79 -0.63 14.94
C PRO A 748 22.28 0.49 15.87
N PHE A 749 21.45 1.51 16.08
CA PHE A 749 21.71 2.60 17.02
C PHE A 749 21.05 2.30 18.36
N ASN A 750 21.83 2.26 19.44
CA ASN A 750 21.32 1.90 20.77
C ASN A 750 21.03 3.10 21.68
N ALA A 751 20.98 4.32 21.13
CA ALA A 751 20.66 5.50 21.91
C ALA A 751 19.15 5.61 22.20
N LYS A 752 18.72 5.24 23.41
CA LYS A 752 17.58 5.90 24.07
C LYS A 752 18.14 6.98 25.00
N ARG A 753 18.26 8.21 24.51
CA ARG A 753 18.44 9.36 25.42
C ARG A 753 17.08 9.72 26.00
N ASN A 754 16.91 9.52 27.31
CA ASN A 754 15.67 9.79 28.05
C ASN A 754 15.34 11.29 28.21
N GLN A 755 15.88 12.18 27.37
CA GLN A 755 15.84 13.64 27.55
C GLN A 755 15.75 14.41 26.21
N LEU A 756 15.12 13.84 25.18
CA LEU A 756 14.88 14.60 23.95
C LEU A 756 13.70 15.56 24.15
N GLU A 757 13.90 16.83 23.82
CA GLU A 757 12.91 17.90 23.92
C GLU A 757 12.77 18.60 22.57
N PHE A 758 11.54 18.79 22.09
CA PHE A 758 11.26 19.37 20.78
C PHE A 758 10.53 20.71 20.89
N TYR A 759 10.79 21.59 19.93
CA TYR A 759 9.99 22.80 19.69
C TYR A 759 9.05 22.50 18.51
N PHE A 760 7.75 22.69 18.72
CA PHE A 760 6.73 22.36 17.72
C PHE A 760 5.86 23.57 17.38
N ASP A 761 5.96 24.00 16.12
CA ASP A 761 5.09 25.00 15.53
C ASP A 761 4.02 24.32 14.64
N PRO A 762 2.74 24.27 15.07
CA PRO A 762 1.67 23.67 14.29
C PRO A 762 1.30 24.50 13.05
N GLY A 763 1.68 25.79 12.99
CA GLY A 763 1.50 26.64 11.82
C GLY A 763 2.27 26.15 10.59
N LEU A 764 3.39 25.44 10.78
CA LEU A 764 4.22 24.89 9.72
C LEU A 764 3.84 23.46 9.30
N ARG A 765 2.82 22.86 9.94
CA ARG A 765 2.48 21.42 9.82
C ARG A 765 0.97 21.17 9.84
N GLN A 766 0.18 22.00 9.14
CA GLN A 766 -1.28 21.95 9.18
C GLN A 766 -1.91 20.67 8.57
N ASN A 767 -1.19 19.95 7.72
CA ASN A 767 -1.69 18.75 7.01
C ASN A 767 -1.14 17.43 7.58
N VAL A 768 -0.56 17.45 8.79
CA VAL A 768 0.06 16.26 9.40
C VAL A 768 -0.87 15.67 10.46
N SER A 769 -1.04 14.35 10.47
CA SER A 769 -1.72 13.65 11.56
C SER A 769 -0.95 13.83 12.88
N LEU A 770 -1.61 14.44 13.86
CA LEU A 770 -1.04 14.71 15.17
C LEU A 770 -0.76 13.42 15.94
N GLU A 771 -1.59 12.40 15.75
CA GLU A 771 -1.48 11.08 16.36
C GLU A 771 -0.24 10.35 15.88
N LYS A 772 0.00 10.35 14.57
CA LYS A 772 1.23 9.80 13.98
C LYS A 772 2.46 10.54 14.49
N LEU A 773 2.39 11.88 14.56
CA LEU A 773 3.47 12.73 15.02
C LEU A 773 3.84 12.48 16.50
N VAL A 774 2.85 12.45 17.38
CA VAL A 774 3.06 12.20 18.82
C VAL A 774 3.56 10.78 19.09
N ARG A 775 3.02 9.77 18.38
CA ARG A 775 3.52 8.38 18.45
C ARG A 775 4.98 8.30 18.04
N ARG A 776 5.35 8.95 16.92
CA ARG A 776 6.73 9.04 16.44
C ARG A 776 7.65 9.70 17.44
N TRP A 777 7.27 10.83 18.02
CA TRP A 777 8.06 11.51 19.04
C TRP A 777 8.28 10.65 20.28
N LYS A 778 7.24 9.95 20.73
CA LYS A 778 7.35 9.04 21.86
C LYS A 778 8.34 7.91 21.57
N ALA A 779 8.22 7.28 20.40
CA ALA A 779 9.12 6.22 19.98
C ALA A 779 10.56 6.72 19.77
N SER A 780 10.72 7.96 19.32
CA SER A 780 12.01 8.66 19.23
C SER A 780 12.60 9.07 20.60
N GLY A 781 11.88 8.83 21.70
CA GLY A 781 12.36 9.14 23.06
C GLY A 781 12.12 10.58 23.51
N VAL A 782 11.31 11.36 22.78
CA VAL A 782 10.92 12.72 23.18
C VAL A 782 10.09 12.66 24.46
N LYS A 783 10.42 13.53 25.41
CA LYS A 783 9.75 13.65 26.71
C LYS A 783 9.06 14.98 26.91
N ILE A 784 9.52 16.02 26.22
CA ILE A 784 9.00 17.37 26.34
C ILE A 784 8.78 17.96 24.96
N VAL A 785 7.64 18.61 24.77
CA VAL A 785 7.34 19.41 23.58
C VAL A 785 6.99 20.84 24.02
N TYR A 786 7.74 21.80 23.49
CA TYR A 786 7.46 23.23 23.57
C TYR A 786 6.55 23.60 22.40
N LEU A 787 5.24 23.69 22.67
CA LEU A 787 4.19 23.93 21.69
C LEU A 787 4.00 25.42 21.45
N ALA A 788 4.06 25.85 20.20
CA ALA A 788 3.88 27.24 19.81
C ALA A 788 2.48 27.78 20.15
N THR A 789 2.44 28.89 20.89
CA THR A 789 1.21 29.51 21.41
C THR A 789 1.01 30.97 20.97
N TRP A 790 1.59 31.37 19.84
CA TRP A 790 1.56 32.76 19.34
C TRP A 790 0.77 32.97 18.02
N HIS A 791 0.08 31.95 17.51
CA HIS A 791 -0.73 32.09 16.29
C HIS A 791 -2.11 32.69 16.61
N PHE A 792 -2.24 34.01 16.46
CA PHE A 792 -3.45 34.77 16.83
C PHE A 792 -4.30 35.23 15.64
N TYR A 793 -4.24 34.54 14.50
CA TYR A 793 -4.99 34.92 13.30
C TYR A 793 -6.45 34.44 13.36
N ARG A 794 -7.40 35.24 12.87
CA ARG A 794 -8.86 34.91 12.88
C ARG A 794 -9.20 33.57 12.21
N THR A 795 -8.40 33.12 11.27
CA THR A 795 -8.64 31.90 10.48
C THR A 795 -7.83 30.69 10.96
N TYR A 796 -6.89 30.88 11.91
CA TYR A 796 -6.07 29.78 12.41
C TYR A 796 -6.86 28.95 13.42
N LYS A 797 -7.01 27.65 13.15
CA LYS A 797 -7.66 26.69 14.03
C LYS A 797 -6.70 25.54 14.29
N PHE A 798 -6.20 25.46 15.52
CA PHE A 798 -5.45 24.31 16.01
C PHE A 798 -6.09 23.84 17.32
N ASP A 799 -6.39 22.54 17.41
CA ASP A 799 -7.01 21.97 18.61
C ASP A 799 -5.94 21.68 19.66
N TYR A 800 -5.56 22.73 20.39
CA TYR A 800 -4.58 22.66 21.47
C TYR A 800 -4.97 21.63 22.53
N LYS A 801 -6.25 21.56 22.86
CA LYS A 801 -6.73 20.62 23.88
C LYS A 801 -6.50 19.18 23.41
N TYR A 802 -6.93 18.87 22.19
CA TYR A 802 -6.74 17.54 21.60
C TYR A 802 -5.26 17.14 21.56
N PHE A 803 -4.39 18.03 21.09
CA PHE A 803 -2.97 17.76 20.99
C PHE A 803 -2.27 17.55 22.35
N ILE A 804 -2.64 18.34 23.36
CA ILE A 804 -2.11 18.19 24.72
C ILE A 804 -2.56 16.86 25.32
N ASP A 805 -3.85 16.52 25.23
CA ASP A 805 -4.39 15.26 25.72
C ASP A 805 -3.71 14.06 25.03
N LEU A 806 -3.48 14.16 23.72
CA LEU A 806 -2.75 13.19 22.94
C LEU A 806 -1.29 13.03 23.41
N CYS A 807 -0.52 14.11 23.56
CA CYS A 807 0.85 14.06 24.08
C CYS A 807 0.92 13.43 25.48
N HIS A 808 -0.01 13.79 26.37
CA HIS A 808 -0.07 13.26 27.74
C HIS A 808 -0.39 11.77 27.76
N ASN A 809 -1.30 11.29 26.91
CA ASN A 809 -1.59 9.85 26.78
C ASN A 809 -0.36 9.03 26.34
N PHE A 810 0.57 9.63 25.59
CA PHE A 810 1.84 9.02 25.22
C PHE A 810 2.97 9.32 26.22
N GLY A 811 2.71 10.01 27.33
CA GLY A 811 3.69 10.35 28.36
C GLY A 811 4.76 11.32 27.88
N ILE A 812 4.35 12.35 27.13
CA ILE A 812 5.14 13.51 26.71
C ILE A 812 4.54 14.74 27.40
N SER A 813 5.36 15.52 28.11
CA SER A 813 4.91 16.78 28.73
C SER A 813 4.86 17.90 27.70
N VAL A 814 3.84 18.74 27.75
CA VAL A 814 3.70 19.89 26.85
C VAL A 814 3.86 21.19 27.63
N TYR A 815 4.74 22.07 27.17
CA TYR A 815 4.90 23.42 27.70
C TYR A 815 4.55 24.43 26.61
N ALA A 816 3.95 25.54 27.01
CA ALA A 816 3.70 26.64 26.11
C ALA A 816 5.03 27.30 25.73
N TRP A 817 5.33 27.31 24.44
CA TRP A 817 6.37 28.13 23.84
C TRP A 817 5.73 29.45 23.45
N PHE A 818 6.14 30.53 24.11
CA PHE A 818 5.76 31.90 23.77
C PHE A 818 6.94 32.57 23.05
N GLU A 819 6.66 33.21 21.91
CA GLU A 819 7.59 34.17 21.31
C GLU A 819 7.12 35.59 21.65
N PHE A 820 7.66 36.15 22.74
CA PHE A 820 7.47 37.57 23.06
C PHE A 820 8.31 38.47 22.14
N PRO A 821 7.83 39.66 21.74
CA PRO A 821 6.50 40.24 21.96
C PRO A 821 5.60 40.11 20.72
N GLN A 822 5.15 38.90 20.38
CA GLN A 822 4.17 38.74 19.31
C GLN A 822 2.76 39.14 19.79
N VAL A 823 2.20 40.17 19.17
CA VAL A 823 0.84 40.68 19.45
C VAL A 823 -0.12 40.40 18.30
N THR A 824 -1.43 40.48 18.56
CA THR A 824 -2.44 40.34 17.50
C THR A 824 -2.37 41.53 16.52
N PRO A 825 -2.74 41.35 15.24
CA PRO A 825 -2.85 42.48 14.31
C PRO A 825 -3.78 43.58 14.82
N LEU A 826 -4.88 43.21 15.48
CA LEU A 826 -5.78 44.17 16.09
C LEU A 826 -5.09 45.01 17.18
N PHE A 827 -4.36 44.37 18.11
CA PHE A 827 -3.63 45.07 19.16
C PHE A 827 -2.54 45.99 18.59
N TRP A 828 -1.86 45.55 17.52
CA TRP A 828 -0.86 46.36 16.82
C TRP A 828 -1.47 47.55 16.07
N ASP A 829 -2.67 47.38 15.50
CA ASP A 829 -3.43 48.40 14.79
C ASP A 829 -4.07 49.44 15.73
N GLU A 830 -4.58 49.00 16.88
CA GLU A 830 -5.18 49.87 17.89
C GLU A 830 -4.13 50.70 18.66
N ASN A 831 -2.86 50.30 18.63
CA ASN A 831 -1.79 50.94 19.41
C ASN A 831 -0.58 51.38 18.56
N PRO A 832 -0.77 52.26 17.55
CA PRO A 832 0.31 52.69 16.65
C PRO A 832 1.48 53.40 17.36
N GLN A 833 1.20 54.05 18.49
CA GLN A 833 2.19 54.73 19.34
C GLN A 833 3.11 53.75 20.09
N TRP A 834 2.74 52.47 20.17
CA TRP A 834 3.49 51.43 20.88
C TRP A 834 4.27 50.52 19.93
N ARG A 835 4.26 50.78 18.63
CA ARG A 835 4.99 49.97 17.63
C ARG A 835 6.49 50.21 17.73
N GLU A 836 7.28 49.14 17.58
CA GLU A 836 8.73 49.25 17.48
C GLU A 836 9.11 50.03 16.22
N LYS A 837 10.12 50.91 16.32
CA LYS A 837 10.58 51.74 15.22
C LYS A 837 12.01 51.36 14.82
N THR A 838 12.27 51.28 13.52
CA THR A 838 13.64 51.09 13.02
C THR A 838 14.48 52.35 13.26
N ALA A 839 15.79 52.26 13.02
CA ALA A 839 16.70 53.42 13.07
C ALA A 839 16.28 54.56 12.11
N THR A 840 15.44 54.30 11.10
CA THR A 840 14.91 55.30 10.17
C THR A 840 13.56 55.90 10.61
N GLY A 841 13.03 55.47 11.76
CA GLY A 841 11.74 55.93 12.31
C GLY A 841 10.50 55.25 11.70
N ALA A 842 10.67 54.27 10.81
CA ALA A 842 9.58 53.47 10.25
C ALA A 842 9.15 52.36 11.22
N ASP A 843 7.94 51.82 11.07
CA ASP A 843 7.50 50.63 11.81
C ASP A 843 8.44 49.44 11.52
N ALA A 844 8.92 48.77 12.56
CA ALA A 844 9.83 47.63 12.47
C ALA A 844 9.07 46.35 12.07
N LEU A 845 8.81 46.22 10.77
CA LEU A 845 8.21 45.03 10.15
C LEU A 845 9.30 44.05 9.68
N CYS A 846 9.70 43.13 10.57
CA CYS A 846 10.63 42.06 10.20
C CYS A 846 9.83 40.85 9.71
N HIS A 847 9.69 40.73 8.38
CA HIS A 847 8.88 39.70 7.72
C HIS A 847 7.42 39.68 8.20
N TRP A 848 6.93 38.54 8.69
CA TRP A 848 5.54 38.31 9.10
C TRP A 848 5.23 38.77 10.53
N ARG A 849 6.19 39.39 11.24
CA ARG A 849 6.06 39.76 12.66
C ARG A 849 5.69 41.23 12.86
N LEU A 850 4.80 41.48 13.81
CA LEU A 850 4.36 42.81 14.26
C LEU A 850 5.04 43.15 15.60
N GLN A 851 6.06 44.01 15.58
CA GLN A 851 6.88 44.31 16.75
C GLN A 851 6.33 45.49 17.57
N MET A 852 6.37 45.35 18.91
CA MET A 852 5.99 46.37 19.88
C MET A 852 7.20 46.88 20.65
N ASN A 853 7.21 48.19 20.91
CA ASN A 853 8.22 48.87 21.71
C ASN A 853 7.99 48.62 23.20
N LEU A 854 8.55 47.54 23.72
CA LEU A 854 8.50 47.22 25.15
C LEU A 854 9.33 48.20 26.02
N TYR A 855 10.14 49.11 25.45
CA TYR A 855 10.73 50.19 26.25
C TYR A 855 9.68 51.19 26.71
N ASN A 856 8.56 51.33 25.98
CA ASN A 856 7.42 52.10 26.44
C ASN A 856 6.75 51.38 27.64
N PRO A 857 6.72 51.99 28.84
CA PRO A 857 6.18 51.33 30.04
C PRO A 857 4.72 50.90 29.89
N SER A 858 3.88 51.71 29.25
CA SER A 858 2.46 51.39 29.04
C SER A 858 2.26 50.25 28.04
N CYS A 859 3.12 50.16 27.02
CA CYS A 859 3.12 49.02 26.10
C CYS A 859 3.50 47.72 26.83
N ARG A 860 4.55 47.79 27.65
CA ARG A 860 5.04 46.64 28.42
C ARG A 860 4.04 46.13 29.45
N GLU A 861 3.24 47.02 30.03
CA GLU A 861 2.19 46.63 30.97
C GLU A 861 0.97 45.99 30.28
N ALA A 862 0.76 46.31 29.00
CA ALA A 862 -0.39 45.84 28.22
C ALA A 862 -0.17 44.51 27.46
N VAL A 863 1.08 44.07 27.31
CA VAL A 863 1.51 42.81 26.65
C VAL A 863 1.89 41.79 27.72
#